data_AF-A0AAW5MQ79-F1
#
_entry.id   AF-A0AAW5MQ79-F1
#
_cell.length_a   1.000
_cell.length_b   1.000
_cell.length_c   1.000
_cell.angle_alpha   90.00
_cell.angle_beta   90.00
_cell.angle_gamma   90.00
#
_symmetry.space_group_name_H-M   'P 1'
#
loop_
_entity.id
_entity.type
_entity.pdbx_description
1 polymer ?
#
loop_
_entity_poly.entity_id
_entity_poly.type
_entity_poly.pdbx_seq_one_letter_code
_entity_poly.pdbx_strand_id
1 'polypeptide(L)'
;MTDSINANVVVSMPSQLFTMARSFKAVANGEIYIGKIDTDPVNPENQIQVYVENEDGSHVPVSQPIIINAAGYPVYNGQIAKFVTVQGHSMAVYDAYGAQQFYFPNVLKYDPDQLRQQLEDPDGAKKYPELQIARWRDETDPRGWGAKGDGIADDTQAFEQLEDDVTSMVVDMRGKTYFTSRTFFRNTYINGKWLVGGKVIPVNGELVTSKRPAWDVNAIGHEANSAIRFIPIANGRGQIRTLQTFAYDPVSRAYYSNHNTEIDGNPTTVSVWNKYSADSKIKNTSSDFMLPEDRLGHQGIAVQNIDNTIKLWTTAPDTPAGSTTHTGFDFSVGGSHGVVRFSWRSNSEGEIDSPEMFRVVEENRTAGSSTTPTITLDGKWMIIRFTDNGDYNKQTFRVFSTDIFDKPGDYSALCTHEFTLQLSQVGGNETTSLSGFCSDGSHLYMYCGNTTFGQTQYLSSCDLLGNDVQKAISNLGDTDLPRIIGSTPTFRESEGMHFVDYDGVLYPSVTIVSEHSDVMGATRRTILIYALGAGDKRTLSLPSKEICISDNPEVVPHVIYSGDTTWGENSPIKALKFNNEQGTGLLYEWQRKGVGYFQMYMSTSNVALMAANGADLHLGSNDTWRWKVSPNGHWHPYLDNSYSVGVPDNRPTQIYAVSGSINTSDGREKSDPLTTSELSLNMSPGYEGDAILDAWGDIRIVAFRWLAAIREKGDGARWHFGVIAQQVRDAFLAHGVDGTRFGLLCYDEWDDKYEPVMAVRTITEVVDGVEIEKEEEYETEERTLVRKAGNRWGIRADQCLWLESAYLRRRIEKIELRLAIMENMLNPSA
;
A
#
# COMPACT_ATOMS: atom_id res chain seq x y z
N MET A 1 27.24 -73.05 -7.88
CA MET A 1 25.96 -72.41 -7.52
C MET A 1 25.07 -73.53 -7.03
N THR A 2 24.79 -73.57 -5.73
CA THR A 2 23.76 -74.44 -5.17
C THR A 2 22.42 -73.81 -5.50
N ASP A 3 21.65 -74.41 -6.40
CA ASP A 3 20.29 -73.98 -6.69
C ASP A 3 19.46 -74.14 -5.41
N SER A 4 19.17 -73.03 -4.74
CA SER A 4 18.25 -73.01 -3.62
C SER A 4 16.85 -73.24 -4.16
N ILE A 5 16.31 -74.45 -3.98
CA ILE A 5 14.92 -74.76 -4.28
C ILE A 5 14.05 -74.03 -3.25
N ASN A 6 13.40 -72.94 -3.64
CA ASN A 6 12.37 -72.28 -2.84
C ASN A 6 11.07 -73.10 -2.93
N ALA A 7 10.90 -74.07 -2.04
CA ALA A 7 9.69 -74.86 -1.94
C ALA A 7 8.55 -74.00 -1.36
N ASN A 8 7.51 -73.74 -2.16
CA ASN A 8 6.45 -72.79 -1.81
C ASN A 8 5.14 -73.47 -1.39
N VAL A 9 5.01 -74.80 -1.58
CA VAL A 9 3.74 -75.52 -1.40
C VAL A 9 3.95 -76.85 -0.71
N VAL A 10 3.47 -76.96 0.53
CA VAL A 10 3.44 -78.23 1.27
C VAL A 10 2.40 -79.15 0.62
N VAL A 11 2.76 -80.41 0.34
CA VAL A 11 1.77 -81.46 0.08
C VAL A 11 1.12 -81.72 1.43
N SER A 12 0.00 -81.05 1.69
CA SER A 12 -0.53 -80.83 3.04
C SER A 12 -0.54 -82.11 3.89
N MET A 13 0.23 -82.09 4.97
CA MET A 13 -0.03 -82.87 6.18
C MET A 13 -0.82 -81.97 7.13
N PRO A 14 -2.15 -82.07 7.22
CA PRO A 14 -2.80 -81.66 8.44
C PRO A 14 -2.43 -82.70 9.51
N SER A 15 -2.52 -82.38 10.77
CA SER A 15 -2.51 -83.37 11.87
C SER A 15 -3.75 -84.30 11.85
N GLN A 16 -4.16 -84.75 10.66
CA GLN A 16 -5.38 -85.50 10.37
C GLN A 16 -5.04 -86.66 9.42
N LEU A 17 -5.39 -87.86 9.85
CA LEU A 17 -5.20 -89.13 9.15
C LEU A 17 -5.93 -89.08 7.79
N PHE A 18 -5.32 -89.55 6.69
CA PHE A 18 -6.13 -89.92 5.53
C PHE A 18 -7.03 -91.07 5.97
N THR A 19 -8.33 -90.84 6.01
CA THR A 19 -9.33 -91.84 6.36
C THR A 19 -10.05 -92.34 5.12
N MET A 20 -10.62 -93.55 5.17
CA MET A 20 -11.44 -94.02 4.07
C MET A 20 -12.61 -93.05 3.84
N ALA A 21 -12.97 -92.80 2.59
CA ALA A 21 -13.99 -91.80 2.20
C ALA A 21 -15.36 -92.02 2.85
N ARG A 22 -15.62 -93.22 3.38
CA ARG A 22 -16.90 -93.64 3.99
C ARG A 22 -16.78 -94.05 5.47
N SER A 23 -15.60 -93.96 6.11
CA SER A 23 -15.42 -94.30 7.53
C SER A 23 -14.14 -93.67 8.11
N PHE A 24 -14.13 -93.28 9.40
CA PHE A 24 -12.96 -92.70 10.09
C PHE A 24 -11.77 -93.66 10.33
N LYS A 25 -11.64 -94.73 9.54
CA LYS A 25 -10.49 -95.65 9.57
C LYS A 25 -9.38 -95.12 8.67
N ALA A 26 -8.13 -95.24 9.07
CA ALA A 26 -6.97 -94.86 8.26
C ALA A 26 -6.96 -95.57 6.89
N VAL A 27 -6.52 -94.87 5.84
CA VAL A 27 -6.18 -95.43 4.52
C VAL A 27 -4.84 -96.16 4.64
N ALA A 28 -4.83 -97.23 5.43
CA ALA A 28 -3.64 -98.02 5.71
C ALA A 28 -3.08 -98.64 4.42
N ASN A 29 -1.78 -98.51 4.18
CA ASN A 29 -1.09 -99.06 3.00
C ASN A 29 -1.62 -98.53 1.65
N GLY A 30 -2.15 -97.30 1.64
CA GLY A 30 -2.59 -96.61 0.43
C GLY A 30 -1.49 -95.87 -0.32
N GLU A 31 -1.89 -95.20 -1.40
CA GLU A 31 -0.99 -94.50 -2.32
C GLU A 31 -1.49 -93.07 -2.59
N ILE A 32 -0.55 -92.12 -2.69
CA ILE A 32 -0.82 -90.72 -3.07
C ILE A 32 -0.08 -90.40 -4.36
N TYR A 33 -0.81 -89.81 -5.31
CA TYR A 33 -0.29 -89.31 -6.59
C TYR A 33 -0.49 -87.80 -6.68
N ILE A 34 0.53 -87.11 -7.21
CA ILE A 34 0.66 -85.65 -7.29
C ILE A 34 0.97 -85.27 -8.75
N GLY A 35 0.15 -84.41 -9.33
CA GLY A 35 0.24 -84.07 -10.75
C GLY A 35 0.00 -82.60 -11.06
N LYS A 36 -0.01 -82.27 -12.34
CA LYS A 36 -0.36 -80.93 -12.84
C LYS A 36 -1.80 -80.62 -12.46
N ILE A 37 -2.05 -79.37 -12.10
CA ILE A 37 -3.40 -78.88 -11.76
C ILE A 37 -4.42 -79.28 -12.83
N ASP A 38 -5.61 -79.71 -12.39
CA ASP A 38 -6.77 -80.14 -13.18
C ASP A 38 -6.53 -81.39 -14.06
N THR A 39 -5.43 -82.11 -13.87
CA THR A 39 -5.12 -83.36 -14.57
C THR A 39 -5.11 -84.56 -13.63
N ASP A 40 -5.36 -85.75 -14.18
CA ASP A 40 -5.28 -87.03 -13.46
C ASP A 40 -3.80 -87.37 -13.14
N PRO A 41 -3.39 -87.35 -11.85
CA PRO A 41 -2.00 -87.56 -11.45
C PRO A 41 -1.57 -89.04 -11.48
N VAL A 42 -2.48 -89.98 -11.74
CA VAL A 42 -2.11 -91.40 -11.91
C VAL A 42 -1.40 -91.64 -13.24
N ASN A 43 -1.68 -90.82 -14.27
CA ASN A 43 -0.95 -90.86 -15.53
C ASN A 43 0.48 -90.30 -15.33
N PRO A 44 1.55 -91.06 -15.61
CA PRO A 44 2.94 -90.59 -15.45
C PRO A 44 3.27 -89.27 -16.18
N GLU A 45 2.62 -88.98 -17.31
CA GLU A 45 2.84 -87.73 -18.07
C GLU A 45 2.33 -86.47 -17.35
N ASN A 46 1.40 -86.67 -16.42
CA ASN A 46 0.78 -85.62 -15.61
C ASN A 46 1.47 -85.44 -14.27
N GLN A 47 2.32 -86.38 -13.85
CA GLN A 47 3.01 -86.31 -12.56
C GLN A 47 4.03 -85.18 -12.53
N ILE A 48 4.14 -84.53 -11.38
CA ILE A 48 5.17 -83.51 -11.13
C ILE A 48 6.19 -84.04 -10.10
N GLN A 49 7.38 -83.45 -10.06
CA GLN A 49 8.40 -83.87 -9.11
C GLN A 49 8.00 -83.53 -7.68
N VAL A 50 8.03 -84.54 -6.80
CA VAL A 50 7.82 -84.38 -5.35
C VAL A 50 9.15 -84.50 -4.62
N TYR A 51 9.32 -83.79 -3.52
CA TYR A 51 10.50 -83.84 -2.67
C TYR A 51 10.14 -84.18 -1.23
N VAL A 52 11.01 -84.88 -0.53
CA VAL A 52 10.99 -84.98 0.94
C VAL A 52 11.82 -83.84 1.52
N GLU A 53 11.28 -83.14 2.50
CA GLU A 53 11.97 -82.11 3.28
C GLU A 53 12.52 -82.73 4.57
N ASN A 54 13.84 -82.70 4.75
CA ASN A 54 14.52 -83.18 5.95
C ASN A 54 14.49 -82.14 7.09
N GLU A 55 14.83 -82.55 8.32
CA GLU A 55 14.86 -81.64 9.49
C GLU A 55 15.84 -80.46 9.33
N ASP A 56 16.86 -80.60 8.48
CA ASP A 56 17.81 -79.54 8.14
C ASP A 56 17.33 -78.59 7.02
N GLY A 57 16.11 -78.81 6.50
CA GLY A 57 15.51 -78.04 5.41
C GLY A 57 15.98 -78.44 4.01
N SER A 58 16.83 -79.46 3.88
CA SER A 58 17.24 -79.99 2.57
C SER A 58 16.13 -80.79 1.89
N HIS A 59 16.11 -80.76 0.55
CA HIS A 59 15.09 -81.42 -0.27
C HIS A 59 15.68 -82.60 -1.05
N VAL A 60 15.05 -83.77 -0.94
CA VAL A 60 15.44 -84.99 -1.67
C VAL A 60 14.32 -85.38 -2.65
N PRO A 61 14.59 -85.51 -3.96
CA PRO A 61 13.56 -85.91 -4.92
C PRO A 61 13.11 -87.36 -4.68
N VAL A 62 11.81 -87.59 -4.75
CA VAL A 62 11.20 -88.91 -4.55
C VAL A 62 10.34 -89.32 -5.73
N SER A 63 10.29 -90.63 -5.99
CA SER A 63 9.39 -91.22 -6.97
C SER A 63 7.98 -91.35 -6.41
N GLN A 64 6.99 -91.26 -7.29
CA GLN A 64 5.58 -91.49 -6.96
C GLN A 64 5.18 -92.93 -7.37
N PRO A 65 4.18 -93.57 -6.72
CA PRO A 65 3.34 -93.04 -5.65
C PRO A 65 4.04 -92.85 -4.30
N ILE A 66 3.54 -91.91 -3.51
CA ILE A 66 3.93 -91.76 -2.11
C ILE A 66 3.12 -92.76 -1.27
N ILE A 67 3.80 -93.54 -0.46
CA ILE A 67 3.19 -94.65 0.28
C ILE A 67 2.62 -94.17 1.61
N ILE A 68 1.44 -94.65 1.99
CA ILE A 68 0.81 -94.42 3.29
C ILE A 68 1.05 -95.63 4.20
N ASN A 69 1.57 -95.46 5.41
CA ASN A 69 1.78 -96.57 6.35
C ASN A 69 0.48 -97.10 6.98
N ALA A 70 0.57 -98.17 7.77
CA ALA A 70 -0.58 -98.78 8.44
C ALA A 70 -1.34 -97.84 9.40
N ALA A 71 -0.68 -96.78 9.87
CA ALA A 71 -1.27 -95.76 10.71
C ALA A 71 -1.88 -94.59 9.91
N GLY A 72 -1.86 -94.61 8.57
CA GLY A 72 -2.48 -93.57 7.74
C GLY A 72 -1.59 -92.37 7.42
N TYR A 73 -0.27 -92.47 7.63
CA TYR A 73 0.70 -91.40 7.38
C TYR A 73 1.50 -91.65 6.10
N PRO A 74 1.77 -90.61 5.28
CA PRO A 74 2.72 -90.74 4.18
C PRO A 74 4.14 -90.99 4.72
N VAL A 75 4.84 -91.94 4.12
CA VAL A 75 6.16 -92.37 4.58
C VAL A 75 7.18 -92.40 3.45
N TYR A 76 8.43 -92.14 3.80
CA TYR A 76 9.61 -92.37 2.96
C TYR A 76 10.54 -93.35 3.68
N ASN A 77 10.93 -94.44 3.01
CA ASN A 77 11.70 -95.54 3.62
C ASN A 77 11.11 -96.09 4.94
N GLY A 78 9.78 -96.06 5.08
CA GLY A 78 9.06 -96.57 6.26
C GLY A 78 8.97 -95.62 7.45
N GLN A 79 9.59 -94.43 7.37
CA GLN A 79 9.45 -93.37 8.38
C GLN A 79 8.51 -92.27 7.89
N ILE A 80 7.78 -91.64 8.81
CA ILE A 80 6.89 -90.51 8.49
C ILE A 80 7.76 -89.35 8.00
N ALA A 81 7.43 -88.83 6.82
CA ALA A 81 8.22 -87.79 6.16
C ALA A 81 7.32 -86.67 5.64
N LYS A 82 7.87 -85.45 5.57
CA LYS A 82 7.18 -84.28 5.02
C LYS A 82 7.46 -84.21 3.51
N PHE A 83 6.40 -84.15 2.70
CA PHE A 83 6.50 -84.04 1.25
C PHE A 83 6.11 -82.63 0.79
N VAL A 84 6.85 -82.10 -0.18
CA VAL A 84 6.66 -80.76 -0.72
C VAL A 84 6.83 -80.73 -2.23
N THR A 85 6.24 -79.71 -2.85
CA THR A 85 6.32 -79.43 -4.29
C THR A 85 6.73 -77.98 -4.51
N VAL A 86 7.30 -77.69 -5.67
CA VAL A 86 7.73 -76.32 -6.04
C VAL A 86 6.60 -75.46 -6.62
N GLN A 87 5.48 -76.07 -7.00
CA GLN A 87 4.33 -75.43 -7.65
C GLN A 87 3.01 -76.06 -7.18
N GLY A 88 1.88 -75.39 -7.44
CA GLY A 88 0.55 -75.97 -7.17
C GLY A 88 0.30 -77.26 -7.95
N HIS A 89 -0.52 -78.16 -7.40
CA HIS A 89 -0.69 -79.52 -7.92
C HIS A 89 -2.11 -80.09 -7.75
N SER A 90 -2.45 -81.08 -8.56
CA SER A 90 -3.56 -82.00 -8.33
C SER A 90 -3.11 -83.15 -7.42
N MET A 91 -4.04 -83.77 -6.68
CA MET A 91 -3.74 -84.89 -5.79
C MET A 91 -4.83 -85.97 -5.84
N ALA A 92 -4.43 -87.23 -5.98
CA ALA A 92 -5.32 -88.38 -5.87
C ALA A 92 -4.82 -89.32 -4.76
N VAL A 93 -5.74 -89.81 -3.93
CA VAL A 93 -5.45 -90.71 -2.81
C VAL A 93 -6.21 -92.02 -2.99
N TYR A 94 -5.50 -93.14 -3.00
CA TYR A 94 -6.02 -94.50 -3.16
C TYR A 94 -5.78 -95.34 -1.92
N ASP A 95 -6.67 -96.31 -1.66
CA ASP A 95 -6.47 -97.32 -0.62
C ASP A 95 -5.64 -98.51 -1.09
N ALA A 96 -5.30 -99.43 -0.18
CA ALA A 96 -4.52 -100.63 -0.46
C ALA A 96 -5.17 -101.60 -1.47
N TYR A 97 -6.45 -101.41 -1.79
CA TYR A 97 -7.19 -102.21 -2.76
C TYR A 97 -7.34 -101.48 -4.12
N GLY A 98 -6.69 -100.32 -4.28
CA GLY A 98 -6.73 -99.53 -5.50
C GLY A 98 -8.01 -98.72 -5.68
N ALA A 99 -8.84 -98.55 -4.65
CA ALA A 99 -10.03 -97.71 -4.73
C ALA A 99 -9.71 -96.26 -4.35
N GLN A 100 -10.09 -95.32 -5.23
CA GLN A 100 -9.89 -93.88 -5.02
C GLN A 100 -10.74 -93.39 -3.84
N GLN A 101 -10.08 -92.83 -2.84
CA GLN A 101 -10.73 -92.25 -1.66
C GLN A 101 -10.98 -90.75 -1.84
N PHE A 102 -9.98 -90.02 -2.33
CA PHE A 102 -10.09 -88.58 -2.56
C PHE A 102 -9.42 -88.17 -3.87
N TYR A 103 -9.97 -87.14 -4.50
CA TYR A 103 -9.33 -86.45 -5.61
C TYR A 103 -9.52 -84.94 -5.46
N PHE A 104 -8.42 -84.23 -5.60
CA PHE A 104 -8.33 -82.79 -5.54
C PHE A 104 -7.79 -82.31 -6.90
N PRO A 105 -8.63 -81.73 -7.77
CA PRO A 105 -8.17 -81.22 -9.07
C PRO A 105 -7.15 -80.09 -8.91
N ASN A 106 -7.28 -79.27 -7.86
CA ASN A 106 -6.29 -78.28 -7.46
C ASN A 106 -6.27 -78.17 -5.93
N VAL A 107 -5.14 -78.49 -5.30
CA VAL A 107 -5.00 -78.46 -3.83
C VAL A 107 -5.00 -77.02 -3.29
N LEU A 108 -4.48 -76.05 -4.03
CA LEU A 108 -4.40 -74.64 -3.60
C LEU A 108 -5.63 -73.81 -3.97
N LYS A 109 -6.45 -74.27 -4.92
CA LYS A 109 -7.59 -73.57 -5.54
C LYS A 109 -7.28 -72.21 -6.20
N TYR A 110 -6.17 -71.54 -5.87
CA TYR A 110 -5.73 -70.26 -6.42
C TYR A 110 -4.19 -70.23 -6.55
N ASP A 111 -3.68 -69.73 -7.67
CA ASP A 111 -2.25 -69.53 -7.91
C ASP A 111 -1.87 -68.07 -7.58
N PRO A 112 -1.05 -67.81 -6.54
CA PRO A 112 -0.72 -66.46 -6.11
C PRO A 112 0.02 -65.59 -7.15
N ASP A 113 0.61 -66.18 -8.21
CA ASP A 113 1.38 -65.43 -9.20
C ASP A 113 0.54 -64.89 -10.39
N GLN A 114 -0.75 -65.25 -10.50
CA GLN A 114 -1.58 -64.81 -11.63
C GLN A 114 -1.77 -63.30 -11.70
N LEU A 115 -2.00 -62.62 -10.57
CA LEU A 115 -2.24 -61.18 -10.56
C LEU A 115 -1.02 -60.39 -11.06
N ARG A 116 0.19 -60.84 -10.69
CA ARG A 116 1.44 -60.20 -11.12
C ARG A 116 1.65 -60.36 -12.62
N GLN A 117 1.42 -61.55 -13.17
CA GLN A 117 1.52 -61.78 -14.62
C GLN A 117 0.47 -60.98 -15.41
N GLN A 118 -0.75 -60.82 -14.89
CA GLN A 118 -1.79 -60.02 -15.53
C GLN A 118 -1.47 -58.51 -15.54
N LEU A 119 -0.80 -58.02 -14.49
CA LEU A 119 -0.32 -56.63 -14.40
C LEU A 119 0.92 -56.37 -15.27
N GLU A 120 1.74 -57.38 -15.53
CA GLU A 120 2.97 -57.30 -16.33
C GLU A 120 2.73 -57.58 -17.85
N ASP A 121 1.54 -58.03 -18.27
CA ASP A 121 1.21 -58.33 -19.68
C ASP A 121 1.17 -57.05 -20.56
N PRO A 122 2.01 -56.93 -21.61
CA PRO A 122 1.99 -55.80 -22.54
C PRO A 122 0.65 -55.56 -23.24
N ASP A 123 -0.17 -56.60 -23.41
CA ASP A 123 -1.52 -56.54 -23.96
C ASP A 123 -2.61 -56.51 -22.87
N GLY A 124 -2.23 -56.29 -21.60
CA GLY A 124 -3.12 -56.35 -20.44
C GLY A 124 -4.37 -55.46 -20.58
N ALA A 125 -4.22 -54.28 -21.21
CA ALA A 125 -5.34 -53.38 -21.51
C ALA A 125 -6.45 -53.99 -22.38
N LYS A 126 -6.12 -54.98 -23.22
CA LYS A 126 -7.08 -55.65 -24.11
C LYS A 126 -7.60 -56.94 -23.52
N LYS A 127 -6.77 -57.68 -22.79
CA LYS A 127 -7.12 -58.99 -22.21
C LYS A 127 -7.82 -58.88 -20.85
N TYR A 128 -7.46 -57.87 -20.06
CA TYR A 128 -7.96 -57.65 -18.69
C TYR A 128 -8.45 -56.20 -18.54
N PRO A 129 -9.51 -55.81 -19.28
CA PRO A 129 -9.98 -54.43 -19.32
C PRO A 129 -10.34 -53.87 -17.94
N GLU A 130 -10.87 -54.71 -17.03
CA GLU A 130 -11.22 -54.29 -15.66
C GLU A 130 -9.99 -53.89 -14.83
N LEU A 131 -8.87 -54.62 -14.95
CA LEU A 131 -7.62 -54.29 -14.26
C LEU A 131 -6.98 -53.01 -14.83
N GLN A 132 -7.07 -52.83 -16.16
CA GLN A 132 -6.57 -51.62 -16.80
C GLN A 132 -7.38 -50.38 -16.43
N ILE A 133 -8.72 -50.51 -16.35
CA ILE A 133 -9.61 -49.44 -15.89
C ILE A 133 -9.29 -49.08 -14.45
N ALA A 134 -9.11 -50.06 -13.56
CA ALA A 134 -8.72 -49.82 -12.17
C ALA A 134 -7.40 -49.04 -12.08
N ARG A 135 -6.38 -49.47 -12.84
CA ARG A 135 -5.09 -48.75 -12.91
C ARG A 135 -5.25 -47.31 -13.41
N TRP A 136 -6.04 -47.08 -14.45
CA TRP A 136 -6.29 -45.72 -14.93
C TRP A 136 -6.99 -44.86 -13.89
N ARG A 137 -7.91 -45.42 -13.10
CA ARG A 137 -8.53 -44.70 -11.99
C ARG A 137 -7.53 -44.35 -10.89
N ASP A 138 -6.63 -45.27 -10.53
CA ASP A 138 -5.55 -45.03 -9.57
C ASP A 138 -4.59 -43.93 -10.04
N GLU A 139 -4.31 -43.87 -11.35
CA GLU A 139 -3.50 -42.82 -11.98
C GLU A 139 -4.29 -41.54 -12.29
N THR A 140 -5.59 -41.49 -11.95
CA THR A 140 -6.52 -40.39 -12.28
C THR A 140 -6.56 -40.04 -13.79
N ASP A 141 -6.43 -41.06 -14.65
CA ASP A 141 -6.49 -40.92 -16.10
C ASP A 141 -7.96 -40.93 -16.59
N PRO A 142 -8.41 -39.93 -17.39
CA PRO A 142 -9.80 -39.85 -17.85
C PRO A 142 -10.35 -41.10 -18.54
N ARG A 143 -9.48 -41.94 -19.12
CA ARG A 143 -9.88 -43.21 -19.74
C ARG A 143 -10.47 -44.20 -18.74
N GLY A 144 -10.14 -44.10 -17.45
CA GLY A 144 -10.73 -44.91 -16.37
C GLY A 144 -12.24 -44.70 -16.19
N TRP A 145 -12.77 -43.60 -16.72
CA TRP A 145 -14.20 -43.27 -16.75
C TRP A 145 -14.80 -43.31 -18.16
N GLY A 146 -14.05 -43.88 -19.13
CA GLY A 146 -14.53 -44.09 -20.49
C GLY A 146 -14.25 -42.95 -21.48
N ALA A 147 -13.51 -41.91 -21.07
CA ALA A 147 -13.16 -40.81 -21.97
C ALA A 147 -12.22 -41.27 -23.10
N LYS A 148 -12.49 -40.88 -24.34
CA LYS A 148 -11.68 -41.23 -25.52
C LYS A 148 -10.62 -40.19 -25.83
N GLY A 149 -10.99 -38.90 -25.77
CA GLY A 149 -10.12 -37.78 -26.10
C GLY A 149 -9.67 -37.78 -27.57
N ASP A 150 -10.58 -38.15 -28.48
CA ASP A 150 -10.36 -38.12 -29.93
C ASP A 150 -10.90 -36.84 -30.60
N GLY A 151 -11.51 -35.94 -29.82
CA GLY A 151 -12.14 -34.70 -30.30
C GLY A 151 -13.43 -34.91 -31.09
N ILE A 152 -13.98 -36.13 -31.14
CA ILE A 152 -15.17 -36.48 -31.91
C ILE A 152 -16.23 -37.11 -31.00
N ALA A 153 -15.85 -38.09 -30.19
CA ALA A 153 -16.75 -38.72 -29.24
C ALA A 153 -17.06 -37.77 -28.08
N ASP A 154 -18.34 -37.69 -27.71
CA ASP A 154 -18.75 -36.90 -26.56
C ASP A 154 -18.27 -37.57 -25.26
N ASP A 155 -17.31 -36.93 -24.62
CA ASP A 155 -16.65 -37.35 -23.39
C ASP A 155 -17.32 -36.75 -22.15
N THR A 156 -18.44 -36.02 -22.28
CA THR A 156 -19.11 -35.29 -21.18
C THR A 156 -19.39 -36.21 -19.97
N GLN A 157 -20.05 -37.34 -20.20
CA GLN A 157 -20.43 -38.24 -19.11
C GLN A 157 -19.22 -38.83 -18.39
N ALA A 158 -18.11 -39.05 -19.10
CA ALA A 158 -16.88 -39.57 -18.50
C ALA A 158 -16.26 -38.56 -17.53
N PHE A 159 -16.26 -37.27 -17.87
CA PHE A 159 -15.75 -36.24 -16.97
C PHE A 159 -16.72 -35.88 -15.85
N GLU A 160 -18.04 -35.99 -16.05
CA GLU A 160 -19.01 -35.90 -14.94
C GLU A 160 -18.74 -36.97 -13.89
N GLN A 161 -18.55 -38.22 -14.31
CA GLN A 161 -18.21 -39.31 -13.39
C GLN A 161 -16.83 -39.12 -12.75
N LEU A 162 -15.83 -38.68 -13.52
CA LEU A 162 -14.50 -38.41 -12.98
C LEU A 162 -14.55 -37.34 -11.88
N GLU A 163 -15.25 -36.23 -12.09
CA GLU A 163 -15.37 -35.15 -11.12
C GLU A 163 -16.30 -35.43 -9.93
N ASP A 164 -17.11 -36.48 -10.01
CA ASP A 164 -17.87 -37.02 -8.87
C ASP A 164 -17.01 -37.96 -8.01
N ASP A 165 -16.12 -38.74 -8.64
CA ASP A 165 -15.22 -39.67 -7.96
C ASP A 165 -13.95 -38.99 -7.41
N VAL A 166 -13.41 -38.00 -8.13
CA VAL A 166 -12.14 -37.34 -7.84
C VAL A 166 -12.29 -35.83 -7.95
N THR A 167 -11.84 -35.11 -6.93
CA THR A 167 -11.84 -33.63 -6.90
C THR A 167 -10.54 -33.10 -6.33
N SER A 168 -10.19 -31.85 -6.66
CA SER A 168 -8.98 -31.17 -6.20
C SER A 168 -7.66 -31.87 -6.53
N MET A 169 -7.65 -32.73 -7.56
CA MET A 169 -6.45 -33.43 -8.03
C MET A 169 -5.91 -32.81 -9.32
N VAL A 170 -4.66 -33.13 -9.66
CA VAL A 170 -4.07 -32.79 -10.97
C VAL A 170 -4.31 -33.96 -11.93
N VAL A 171 -4.96 -33.67 -13.06
CA VAL A 171 -5.34 -34.67 -14.07
C VAL A 171 -4.60 -34.41 -15.38
N ASP A 172 -3.75 -35.34 -15.78
CA ASP A 172 -3.03 -35.29 -17.06
C ASP A 172 -3.92 -35.81 -18.20
N MET A 173 -4.25 -34.91 -19.13
CA MET A 173 -5.11 -35.18 -20.30
C MET A 173 -4.32 -35.76 -21.49
N ARG A 174 -3.03 -36.09 -21.32
CA ARG A 174 -2.20 -36.86 -22.26
C ARG A 174 -2.06 -36.26 -23.66
N GLY A 175 -2.10 -34.94 -23.76
CA GLY A 175 -2.04 -34.18 -25.01
C GLY A 175 -3.27 -34.32 -25.90
N LYS A 176 -4.36 -34.90 -25.39
CA LYS A 176 -5.58 -35.20 -26.16
C LYS A 176 -6.56 -34.02 -26.19
N THR A 177 -7.55 -34.12 -27.06
CA THR A 177 -8.67 -33.18 -27.16
C THR A 177 -9.96 -33.90 -26.82
N TYR A 178 -10.69 -33.42 -25.82
CA TYR A 178 -11.91 -34.05 -25.34
C TYR A 178 -13.11 -33.21 -25.74
N PHE A 179 -14.04 -33.81 -26.49
CA PHE A 179 -15.26 -33.13 -26.91
C PHE A 179 -16.31 -33.23 -25.81
N THR A 180 -16.74 -32.09 -25.28
CA THR A 180 -17.65 -32.03 -24.13
C THR A 180 -18.67 -30.91 -24.30
N SER A 181 -19.79 -31.01 -23.56
CA SER A 181 -20.84 -29.99 -23.53
C SER A 181 -20.45 -28.72 -22.76
N ARG A 182 -19.49 -28.83 -21.84
CA ARG A 182 -18.88 -27.75 -21.06
C ARG A 182 -17.46 -28.14 -20.66
N THR A 183 -16.68 -27.17 -20.20
CA THR A 183 -15.43 -27.46 -19.50
C THR A 183 -15.69 -28.00 -18.09
N PHE A 184 -14.68 -28.69 -17.55
CA PHE A 184 -14.68 -29.26 -16.21
C PHE A 184 -13.50 -28.65 -15.43
N PHE A 185 -13.71 -28.36 -14.14
CA PHE A 185 -12.77 -27.60 -13.33
C PHE A 185 -12.83 -27.86 -11.80
N ARG A 186 -13.50 -28.92 -11.33
CA ARG A 186 -13.34 -29.44 -9.96
C ARG A 186 -11.95 -30.06 -9.74
N ASN A 187 -11.22 -30.36 -10.81
CA ASN A 187 -9.82 -30.76 -10.81
C ASN A 187 -8.96 -29.76 -11.60
N THR A 188 -7.64 -29.83 -11.41
CA THR A 188 -6.68 -29.10 -12.25
C THR A 188 -6.25 -29.96 -13.42
N TYR A 189 -6.74 -29.64 -14.61
CA TYR A 189 -6.45 -30.35 -15.84
C TYR A 189 -5.20 -29.77 -16.51
N ILE A 190 -4.27 -30.65 -16.92
CA ILE A 190 -3.04 -30.27 -17.60
C ILE A 190 -2.86 -31.07 -18.90
N ASN A 191 -2.02 -30.55 -19.80
CA ASN A 191 -1.57 -31.29 -20.99
C ASN A 191 -2.76 -31.84 -21.82
N GLY A 192 -3.64 -30.97 -22.29
CA GLY A 192 -4.79 -31.34 -23.12
C GLY A 192 -5.60 -30.12 -23.51
N LYS A 193 -6.74 -30.35 -24.17
CA LYS A 193 -7.67 -29.29 -24.57
C LYS A 193 -9.11 -29.77 -24.48
N TRP A 194 -10.02 -28.85 -24.18
CA TRP A 194 -11.44 -29.06 -24.33
C TRP A 194 -11.88 -28.64 -25.74
N LEU A 195 -12.82 -29.37 -26.33
CA LEU A 195 -13.56 -28.93 -27.51
C LEU A 195 -15.02 -28.77 -27.10
N VAL A 196 -15.48 -27.53 -27.00
CA VAL A 196 -16.85 -27.19 -26.53
C VAL A 196 -17.50 -26.29 -27.56
N GLY A 197 -18.68 -26.66 -28.06
CA GLY A 197 -19.39 -25.87 -29.08
C GLY A 197 -18.57 -25.60 -30.36
N GLY A 198 -17.63 -26.49 -30.70
CA GLY A 198 -16.72 -26.34 -31.83
C GLY A 198 -15.52 -25.40 -31.59
N LYS A 199 -15.36 -24.87 -30.37
CA LYS A 199 -14.23 -24.04 -29.96
C LYS A 199 -13.27 -24.84 -29.09
N VAL A 200 -11.98 -24.62 -29.30
CA VAL A 200 -10.92 -25.22 -28.51
C VAL A 200 -10.66 -24.35 -27.29
N ILE A 201 -10.92 -24.87 -26.10
CA ILE A 201 -10.73 -24.16 -24.83
C ILE A 201 -9.49 -24.73 -24.14
N PRO A 202 -8.55 -23.87 -23.67
CA PRO A 202 -7.41 -24.32 -22.90
C PRO A 202 -7.85 -24.98 -21.59
N VAL A 203 -6.97 -25.81 -21.02
CA VAL A 203 -7.20 -26.43 -19.71
C VAL A 203 -6.85 -25.47 -18.59
N ASN A 204 -7.57 -25.55 -17.45
CA ASN A 204 -7.37 -24.64 -16.33
C ASN A 204 -5.96 -24.71 -15.72
N GLY A 205 -5.24 -25.82 -15.84
CA GLY A 205 -3.84 -25.91 -15.42
C GLY A 205 -2.91 -24.92 -16.14
N GLU A 206 -3.26 -24.43 -17.33
CA GLU A 206 -2.50 -23.35 -17.98
C GLU A 206 -2.49 -22.05 -17.19
N LEU A 207 -3.53 -21.79 -16.38
CA LEU A 207 -3.67 -20.58 -15.55
C LEU A 207 -2.56 -20.47 -14.49
N VAL A 208 -1.91 -21.58 -14.15
CA VAL A 208 -0.83 -21.64 -13.14
C VAL A 208 0.55 -21.98 -13.70
N THR A 209 0.69 -22.10 -15.03
CA THR A 209 1.97 -22.45 -15.67
C THR A 209 2.99 -21.32 -15.73
N SER A 210 2.53 -20.06 -15.80
CA SER A 210 3.39 -18.88 -15.88
C SER A 210 3.38 -18.12 -14.56
N LYS A 211 3.97 -18.69 -13.50
CA LYS A 211 4.03 -18.01 -12.19
C LYS A 211 5.05 -16.86 -12.23
N ARG A 212 4.57 -15.63 -12.40
CA ARG A 212 5.29 -14.44 -11.92
C ARG A 212 5.12 -14.35 -10.40
N PRO A 213 6.08 -13.83 -9.63
CA PRO A 213 5.84 -13.57 -8.21
C PRO A 213 4.63 -12.65 -8.04
N ALA A 214 3.72 -12.98 -7.13
CA ALA A 214 2.64 -12.08 -6.75
C ALA A 214 3.23 -10.80 -6.16
N TRP A 215 2.55 -9.68 -6.36
CA TRP A 215 2.82 -8.48 -5.56
C TRP A 215 2.49 -8.78 -4.09
N ASP A 216 3.40 -8.42 -3.18
CA ASP A 216 3.17 -8.60 -1.74
C ASP A 216 2.09 -7.62 -1.27
N VAL A 217 0.88 -8.13 -1.06
CA VAL A 217 -0.28 -7.33 -0.65
C VAL A 217 -0.10 -6.63 0.70
N ASN A 218 0.73 -7.18 1.60
CA ASN A 218 1.04 -6.52 2.88
C ASN A 218 1.97 -5.33 2.66
N ALA A 219 2.96 -5.47 1.78
CA ALA A 219 3.86 -4.39 1.44
C ALA A 219 3.11 -3.27 0.70
N ILE A 220 2.47 -3.57 -0.42
CA ILE A 220 1.89 -2.54 -1.30
C ILE A 220 0.62 -1.86 -0.73
N GLY A 221 -0.06 -2.51 0.22
CA GLY A 221 -1.19 -1.91 0.95
C GLY A 221 -0.78 -0.87 2.01
N HIS A 222 0.49 -0.88 2.43
CA HIS A 222 1.04 -0.03 3.49
C HIS A 222 2.25 0.83 3.07
N GLU A 223 2.86 0.56 1.92
CA GLU A 223 4.00 1.31 1.37
C GLU A 223 3.60 2.72 0.88
N ALA A 224 4.62 3.56 0.66
CA ALA A 224 4.43 4.87 0.03
C ALA A 224 3.88 4.69 -1.40
N ASN A 225 2.61 5.05 -1.60
CA ASN A 225 1.93 4.93 -2.87
C ASN A 225 1.91 6.27 -3.61
N SER A 226 1.98 6.22 -4.94
CA SER A 226 1.88 7.42 -5.77
C SER A 226 0.45 7.61 -6.27
N ALA A 227 -0.14 8.77 -6.00
CA ALA A 227 -1.51 9.08 -6.43
C ALA A 227 -1.52 10.01 -7.65
N ILE A 228 -2.33 9.66 -8.65
CA ILE A 228 -2.60 10.49 -9.83
C ILE A 228 -4.00 11.08 -9.66
N ARG A 229 -4.11 12.42 -9.63
CA ARG A 229 -5.39 13.12 -9.52
C ARG A 229 -6.01 13.32 -10.89
N PHE A 230 -7.27 12.91 -11.06
CA PHE A 230 -8.08 13.13 -12.26
C PHE A 230 -9.23 14.10 -11.99
N ILE A 231 -9.50 14.98 -12.95
CA ILE A 231 -10.58 15.97 -12.91
C ILE A 231 -11.56 15.66 -14.06
N PRO A 232 -12.81 15.26 -13.79
CA PRO A 232 -13.85 15.16 -14.83
C PRO A 232 -14.06 16.52 -15.53
N ILE A 233 -14.61 16.53 -16.75
CA ILE A 233 -14.80 17.78 -17.54
C ILE A 233 -15.58 18.81 -16.70
N ALA A 234 -14.96 19.96 -16.44
CA ALA A 234 -15.46 21.00 -15.52
C ALA A 234 -16.77 21.69 -15.96
N ASN A 235 -17.24 21.45 -17.20
CA ASN A 235 -18.51 21.90 -17.75
C ASN A 235 -19.29 20.78 -18.49
N GLY A 236 -18.89 19.52 -18.33
CA GLY A 236 -19.47 18.37 -19.03
C GLY A 236 -20.42 17.57 -18.12
N ARG A 237 -21.23 16.68 -18.71
CA ARG A 237 -22.19 15.85 -17.96
C ARG A 237 -21.54 14.92 -16.92
N GLY A 238 -20.20 14.78 -16.88
CA GLY A 238 -19.48 13.93 -15.92
C GLY A 238 -19.08 14.60 -14.59
N GLN A 239 -19.34 15.89 -14.38
CA GLN A 239 -18.82 16.64 -13.22
C GLN A 239 -19.47 16.28 -11.87
N ILE A 240 -20.74 15.90 -11.87
CA ILE A 240 -21.56 15.63 -10.67
C ILE A 240 -21.95 14.15 -10.54
N ARG A 241 -21.31 13.28 -11.32
CA ARG A 241 -21.72 11.87 -11.49
C ARG A 241 -20.83 10.92 -10.71
N THR A 242 -21.40 9.82 -10.26
CA THR A 242 -20.69 8.83 -9.43
C THR A 242 -19.84 8.00 -10.35
N LEU A 243 -18.52 8.05 -10.14
CA LEU A 243 -17.59 7.19 -10.85
C LEU A 243 -17.96 5.73 -10.58
N GLN A 244 -17.69 4.82 -11.51
CA GLN A 244 -17.87 3.40 -11.24
C GLN A 244 -16.57 2.63 -11.45
N THR A 245 -15.82 2.97 -12.50
CA THR A 245 -14.52 2.35 -12.72
C THR A 245 -13.61 3.16 -13.64
N PHE A 246 -12.32 2.81 -13.62
CA PHE A 246 -11.28 3.28 -14.53
C PHE A 246 -10.55 2.09 -15.15
N ALA A 247 -10.06 2.30 -16.37
CA ALA A 247 -9.08 1.43 -16.98
C ALA A 247 -8.02 2.23 -17.72
N TYR A 248 -6.81 1.70 -17.78
CA TYR A 248 -5.69 2.25 -18.53
C TYR A 248 -5.44 1.42 -19.79
N ASP A 249 -5.21 2.11 -20.90
CA ASP A 249 -4.77 1.53 -22.16
C ASP A 249 -3.29 1.83 -22.38
N PRO A 250 -2.40 0.82 -22.32
CA PRO A 250 -0.97 1.02 -22.53
C PRO A 250 -0.61 1.36 -23.98
N VAL A 251 -1.47 1.03 -24.95
CA VAL A 251 -1.19 1.21 -26.39
C VAL A 251 -1.49 2.64 -26.81
N SER A 252 -2.69 3.14 -26.51
CA SER A 252 -3.05 4.53 -26.81
C SER A 252 -2.63 5.52 -25.72
N ARG A 253 -2.04 5.03 -24.61
CA ARG A 253 -1.65 5.84 -23.44
C ARG A 253 -2.80 6.73 -23.00
N ALA A 254 -3.95 6.09 -22.75
CA ALA A 254 -5.18 6.77 -22.37
C ALA A 254 -5.85 6.08 -21.18
N TYR A 255 -6.56 6.87 -20.38
CA TYR A 255 -7.46 6.34 -19.36
C TYR A 255 -8.90 6.45 -19.84
N TYR A 256 -9.70 5.45 -19.51
CA TYR A 256 -11.13 5.41 -19.72
C TYR A 256 -11.82 5.32 -18.37
N SER A 257 -12.88 6.07 -18.17
CA SER A 257 -13.72 5.95 -16.99
C SER A 257 -15.18 5.98 -17.37
N ASN A 258 -16.04 5.31 -16.61
CA ASN A 258 -17.48 5.44 -16.74
C ASN A 258 -18.10 5.94 -15.42
N HIS A 259 -19.18 6.69 -15.55
CA HIS A 259 -19.85 7.37 -14.45
C HIS A 259 -21.34 7.13 -14.58
N ASN A 260 -21.98 6.71 -13.49
CA ASN A 260 -23.42 6.46 -13.49
C ASN A 260 -24.19 7.78 -13.69
N THR A 261 -25.31 7.75 -14.39
CA THR A 261 -26.15 8.92 -14.57
C THR A 261 -27.30 8.92 -13.56
N GLU A 262 -27.23 9.80 -12.57
CA GLU A 262 -28.41 10.21 -11.82
C GLU A 262 -29.04 11.41 -12.55
N ILE A 263 -30.34 11.33 -12.84
CA ILE A 263 -31.14 12.48 -13.27
C ILE A 263 -32.21 12.67 -12.20
N ASP A 264 -32.18 13.82 -11.51
CA ASP A 264 -33.18 14.21 -10.50
C ASP A 264 -33.40 13.17 -9.38
N GLY A 265 -32.33 12.51 -8.92
CA GLY A 265 -32.40 11.51 -7.85
C GLY A 265 -32.96 10.14 -8.27
N ASN A 266 -33.19 9.92 -9.57
CA ASN A 266 -33.51 8.59 -10.11
C ASN A 266 -32.25 7.98 -10.75
N PRO A 267 -31.88 6.74 -10.37
CA PRO A 267 -30.83 6.00 -11.06
C PRO A 267 -31.27 5.74 -12.50
N THR A 268 -30.44 6.10 -13.47
CA THR A 268 -30.68 5.76 -14.88
C THR A 268 -29.63 4.76 -15.35
N THR A 269 -29.95 3.94 -16.34
CA THR A 269 -29.07 2.88 -16.87
C THR A 269 -27.97 3.41 -17.80
N VAL A 270 -27.96 4.72 -18.05
CA VAL A 270 -27.02 5.39 -18.96
C VAL A 270 -25.71 5.66 -18.20
N SER A 271 -24.57 5.65 -18.88
CA SER A 271 -23.28 5.98 -18.27
C SER A 271 -22.56 7.06 -19.06
N VAL A 272 -21.93 8.03 -18.40
CA VAL A 272 -20.99 8.94 -19.08
C VAL A 272 -19.65 8.29 -19.14
N TRP A 273 -19.08 8.22 -20.33
CA TRP A 273 -17.73 7.73 -20.52
C TRP A 273 -16.80 8.89 -20.80
N ASN A 274 -15.68 8.92 -20.10
CA ASN A 274 -14.63 9.93 -20.28
C ASN A 274 -13.34 9.25 -20.72
N LYS A 275 -12.60 9.93 -21.59
CA LYS A 275 -11.26 9.55 -22.00
C LYS A 275 -10.26 10.65 -21.61
N TYR A 276 -9.17 10.24 -20.98
CA TYR A 276 -8.09 11.10 -20.52
C TYR A 276 -6.79 10.71 -21.21
N SER A 277 -5.94 11.67 -21.52
CA SER A 277 -4.57 11.40 -21.98
C SER A 277 -3.67 11.04 -20.80
N ALA A 278 -2.85 10.00 -20.94
CA ALA A 278 -1.82 9.64 -19.97
C ALA A 278 -0.48 10.38 -20.20
N ASP A 279 -0.38 11.22 -21.23
CA ASP A 279 0.86 11.91 -21.63
C ASP A 279 1.00 13.32 -21.09
N SER A 280 -0.09 13.91 -20.60
CA SER A 280 -0.06 15.30 -20.16
C SER A 280 0.38 15.39 -18.70
N LYS A 281 1.63 15.82 -18.47
CA LYS A 281 2.17 16.11 -17.13
C LYS A 281 1.42 17.25 -16.39
N ILE A 282 0.41 17.86 -17.01
CA ILE A 282 -0.21 19.13 -16.59
C ILE A 282 -1.76 19.09 -16.66
N LYS A 283 -2.39 18.18 -17.42
CA LYS A 283 -3.86 18.19 -17.61
C LYS A 283 -4.48 16.79 -17.49
N ASN A 284 -4.67 16.32 -16.26
CA ASN A 284 -5.52 15.14 -16.00
C ASN A 284 -7.02 15.48 -16.06
N THR A 285 -7.39 16.40 -16.95
CA THR A 285 -8.77 16.73 -17.28
C THR A 285 -9.17 15.88 -18.48
N SER A 286 -10.38 15.32 -18.46
CA SER A 286 -10.90 14.58 -19.61
C SER A 286 -10.85 15.46 -20.87
N SER A 287 -10.30 14.91 -21.95
CA SER A 287 -10.13 15.60 -23.25
C SER A 287 -11.20 15.19 -24.27
N ASP A 288 -11.98 14.16 -23.95
CA ASP A 288 -12.91 13.50 -24.85
C ASP A 288 -13.96 12.73 -24.03
N PHE A 289 -15.18 12.61 -24.55
CA PHE A 289 -16.29 11.94 -23.89
C PHE A 289 -17.21 11.19 -24.86
N MET A 290 -17.98 10.26 -24.32
CA MET A 290 -19.05 9.57 -25.03
C MET A 290 -20.26 9.36 -24.10
N LEU A 291 -21.47 9.57 -24.63
CA LEU A 291 -22.75 9.35 -23.96
C LEU A 291 -23.56 8.28 -24.70
N PRO A 292 -23.25 6.99 -24.46
CA PRO A 292 -23.97 5.86 -25.03
C PRO A 292 -25.35 5.77 -24.37
N GLU A 293 -26.43 5.91 -25.14
CA GLU A 293 -27.81 5.95 -24.62
C GLU A 293 -28.12 4.83 -23.61
N ASP A 294 -28.49 3.63 -24.02
CA ASP A 294 -28.92 2.55 -23.12
C ASP A 294 -28.20 1.23 -23.38
N ARG A 295 -27.17 1.24 -24.25
CA ARG A 295 -26.54 0.04 -24.78
C ARG A 295 -25.34 -0.47 -24.00
N LEU A 296 -24.83 0.31 -23.04
CA LEU A 296 -23.68 -0.06 -22.23
C LEU A 296 -24.06 0.02 -20.76
N GLY A 297 -23.72 -0.99 -19.99
CA GLY A 297 -23.87 -0.92 -18.54
C GLY A 297 -22.76 -0.12 -17.86
N HIS A 298 -22.88 0.02 -16.55
CA HIS A 298 -22.10 0.97 -15.76
C HIS A 298 -20.99 0.35 -14.90
N GLN A 299 -20.82 -0.98 -14.89
CA GLN A 299 -19.81 -1.66 -14.07
C GLN A 299 -18.68 -2.29 -14.90
N GLY A 300 -17.43 -2.01 -14.48
CA GLY A 300 -16.21 -2.61 -15.04
C GLY A 300 -15.81 -2.07 -16.42
N ILE A 301 -14.50 -1.88 -16.61
CA ILE A 301 -13.92 -1.54 -17.91
C ILE A 301 -12.74 -2.46 -18.12
N ALA A 302 -12.77 -3.23 -19.22
CA ALA A 302 -11.59 -3.90 -19.71
C ALA A 302 -11.17 -3.31 -21.06
N VAL A 303 -9.86 -3.17 -21.26
CA VAL A 303 -9.27 -2.71 -22.52
C VAL A 303 -8.64 -3.90 -23.21
N GLN A 304 -8.98 -4.10 -24.48
CA GLN A 304 -8.38 -5.10 -25.34
C GLN A 304 -7.80 -4.45 -26.58
N ASN A 305 -6.56 -4.77 -26.91
CA ASN A 305 -5.98 -4.45 -28.21
C ASN A 305 -6.14 -5.66 -29.14
N ILE A 306 -6.92 -5.52 -30.21
CA ILE A 306 -7.09 -6.53 -31.26
C ILE A 306 -6.52 -5.94 -32.55
N ASP A 307 -5.40 -6.46 -33.03
CA ASP A 307 -4.75 -6.02 -34.28
C ASP A 307 -4.57 -4.48 -34.38
N ASN A 308 -4.03 -3.86 -33.33
CA ASN A 308 -3.86 -2.41 -33.16
C ASN A 308 -5.17 -1.60 -33.10
N THR A 309 -6.30 -2.26 -32.93
CA THR A 309 -7.60 -1.63 -32.69
C THR A 309 -8.00 -1.81 -31.23
N ILE A 310 -8.21 -0.69 -30.54
CA ILE A 310 -8.66 -0.70 -29.15
C ILE A 310 -10.16 -1.00 -29.09
N LYS A 311 -10.49 -2.04 -28.35
CA LYS A 311 -11.84 -2.45 -27.99
C LYS A 311 -12.01 -2.32 -26.49
N LEU A 312 -13.15 -1.76 -26.09
CA LEU A 312 -13.53 -1.62 -24.69
C LEU A 312 -14.59 -2.66 -24.35
N TRP A 313 -14.54 -3.15 -23.12
CA TRP A 313 -15.50 -4.10 -22.57
C TRP A 313 -16.11 -3.55 -21.29
N THR A 314 -17.40 -3.78 -21.09
CA THR A 314 -18.13 -3.45 -19.86
C THR A 314 -19.25 -4.46 -19.63
N THR A 315 -19.90 -4.41 -18.47
CA THR A 315 -21.15 -5.14 -18.25
C THR A 315 -22.18 -4.76 -19.33
N ALA A 316 -22.93 -5.74 -19.81
CA ALA A 316 -24.10 -5.49 -20.66
C ALA A 316 -25.16 -4.70 -19.86
N PRO A 317 -25.98 -3.88 -20.52
CA PRO A 317 -27.01 -3.10 -19.85
C PRO A 317 -28.09 -4.00 -19.22
N ASP A 318 -28.57 -3.63 -18.04
CA ASP A 318 -29.77 -4.23 -17.46
C ASP A 318 -30.99 -3.72 -18.25
N THR A 319 -31.61 -4.59 -19.06
CA THR A 319 -32.88 -4.23 -19.71
C THR A 319 -33.97 -4.02 -18.65
N PRO A 320 -34.69 -2.89 -18.63
CA PRO A 320 -35.99 -2.84 -17.98
C PRO A 320 -36.89 -3.87 -18.68
N ALA A 321 -37.60 -4.69 -17.90
CA ALA A 321 -38.58 -5.63 -18.41
C ALA A 321 -39.54 -4.94 -19.40
N GLY A 322 -39.38 -5.18 -20.71
CA GLY A 322 -40.32 -4.72 -21.74
C GLY A 322 -39.78 -4.01 -22.98
N SER A 323 -38.47 -3.68 -23.09
CA SER A 323 -37.92 -3.09 -24.33
C SER A 323 -36.96 -4.07 -25.04
N THR A 324 -37.48 -4.78 -26.05
CA THR A 324 -36.69 -5.64 -26.95
C THR A 324 -36.31 -4.93 -28.25
N THR A 325 -36.51 -3.61 -28.35
CA THR A 325 -36.46 -2.91 -29.63
C THR A 325 -35.06 -2.64 -30.19
N HIS A 326 -33.98 -2.87 -29.42
CA HIS A 326 -32.64 -2.41 -29.83
C HIS A 326 -31.51 -3.45 -29.78
N THR A 327 -31.76 -4.68 -29.32
CA THR A 327 -30.75 -5.73 -29.27
C THR A 327 -31.35 -7.07 -29.70
N GLY A 328 -30.82 -7.70 -30.74
CA GLY A 328 -31.26 -9.05 -31.19
C GLY A 328 -30.96 -10.18 -30.18
N PHE A 329 -30.67 -9.85 -28.92
CA PHE A 329 -30.40 -10.75 -27.81
C PHE A 329 -31.21 -10.26 -26.61
N ASP A 330 -32.06 -11.14 -26.10
CA ASP A 330 -32.91 -10.90 -24.94
C ASP A 330 -32.16 -11.30 -23.66
N PHE A 331 -31.69 -10.30 -22.91
CA PHE A 331 -31.12 -10.48 -21.57
C PHE A 331 -32.15 -10.20 -20.46
N SER A 332 -33.45 -10.04 -20.79
CA SER A 332 -34.51 -9.67 -19.84
C SER A 332 -34.85 -10.76 -18.80
N VAL A 333 -34.21 -11.93 -18.90
CA VAL A 333 -34.35 -13.01 -17.93
C VAL A 333 -33.28 -12.89 -16.84
N GLY A 334 -33.51 -12.03 -15.85
CA GLY A 334 -32.98 -12.21 -14.49
C GLY A 334 -31.77 -11.40 -14.03
N GLY A 335 -31.08 -10.63 -14.88
CA GLY A 335 -29.96 -9.76 -14.46
C GLY A 335 -28.88 -9.58 -15.53
N SER A 336 -27.84 -8.81 -15.23
CA SER A 336 -26.66 -8.54 -16.08
C SER A 336 -25.87 -9.83 -16.41
N HIS A 337 -26.37 -10.71 -17.29
CA HIS A 337 -25.76 -12.02 -17.60
C HIS A 337 -24.66 -11.99 -18.67
N GLY A 338 -24.26 -10.80 -19.12
CA GLY A 338 -23.39 -10.64 -20.27
C GLY A 338 -22.47 -9.44 -20.19
N VAL A 339 -21.47 -9.44 -21.06
CA VAL A 339 -20.56 -8.32 -21.29
C VAL A 339 -20.69 -7.82 -22.72
N VAL A 340 -20.35 -6.56 -22.95
CA VAL A 340 -20.42 -5.91 -24.26
C VAL A 340 -19.03 -5.42 -24.66
N ARG A 341 -18.60 -5.76 -25.89
CA ARG A 341 -17.40 -5.24 -26.56
C ARG A 341 -17.79 -4.16 -27.55
N PHE A 342 -17.09 -3.03 -27.55
CA PHE A 342 -17.38 -1.91 -28.45
C PHE A 342 -16.14 -1.07 -28.75
N SER A 343 -16.28 -0.10 -29.66
CA SER A 343 -15.23 0.86 -30.00
C SER A 343 -15.55 2.26 -29.47
N TRP A 344 -14.53 2.98 -29.01
CA TRP A 344 -14.67 4.36 -28.56
C TRP A 344 -15.14 5.29 -29.69
N ARG A 345 -16.07 6.19 -29.38
CA ARG A 345 -16.52 7.26 -30.28
C ARG A 345 -16.21 8.62 -29.66
N SER A 346 -15.34 9.37 -30.31
CA SER A 346 -14.91 10.68 -29.82
C SER A 346 -16.04 11.72 -29.86
N ASN A 347 -16.21 12.44 -28.76
CA ASN A 347 -17.11 13.59 -28.58
C ASN A 347 -18.51 13.36 -29.12
N SER A 348 -19.12 12.23 -28.72
CA SER A 348 -20.38 11.78 -29.30
C SER A 348 -21.47 11.48 -28.27
N GLU A 349 -22.72 11.69 -28.68
CA GLU A 349 -23.91 11.26 -27.98
C GLU A 349 -24.69 10.30 -28.89
N GLY A 350 -25.50 9.40 -28.31
CA GLY A 350 -26.37 8.49 -29.06
C GLY A 350 -25.93 7.02 -29.02
N GLU A 351 -26.52 6.20 -29.89
CA GLU A 351 -26.23 4.76 -29.96
C GLU A 351 -24.76 4.48 -30.31
N ILE A 352 -24.21 3.43 -29.68
CA ILE A 352 -22.92 2.83 -30.05
C ILE A 352 -23.07 2.06 -31.37
N ASP A 353 -22.08 2.21 -32.25
CA ASP A 353 -22.03 1.52 -33.53
C ASP A 353 -21.68 0.04 -33.33
N SER A 354 -22.62 -0.85 -33.66
CA SER A 354 -22.44 -2.31 -33.68
C SER A 354 -21.78 -2.90 -32.41
N PRO A 355 -22.31 -2.66 -31.20
CA PRO A 355 -21.79 -3.30 -29.99
C PRO A 355 -21.96 -4.82 -30.07
N GLU A 356 -20.94 -5.55 -29.64
CA GLU A 356 -20.89 -7.00 -29.66
C GLU A 356 -21.19 -7.54 -28.26
N MET A 357 -22.26 -8.32 -28.11
CA MET A 357 -22.71 -8.81 -26.81
C MET A 357 -22.43 -10.30 -26.61
N PHE A 358 -21.95 -10.65 -25.43
CA PHE A 358 -21.52 -11.99 -25.07
C PHE A 358 -22.15 -12.42 -23.75
N ARG A 359 -22.94 -13.49 -23.77
CA ARG A 359 -23.43 -14.10 -22.53
C ARG A 359 -22.31 -14.92 -21.89
N VAL A 360 -22.06 -14.67 -20.61
CA VAL A 360 -20.97 -15.29 -19.84
C VAL A 360 -21.46 -16.01 -18.59
N VAL A 361 -22.78 -15.99 -18.35
CA VAL A 361 -23.48 -16.71 -17.28
C VAL A 361 -24.61 -17.52 -17.91
N GLU A 362 -24.80 -18.76 -17.47
CA GLU A 362 -25.82 -19.66 -18.00
C GLU A 362 -27.24 -19.10 -17.79
N GLU A 363 -28.17 -19.37 -18.71
CA GLU A 363 -29.56 -18.85 -18.63
C GLU A 363 -30.31 -19.26 -17.36
N ASN A 364 -29.96 -20.41 -16.78
CA ASN A 364 -30.59 -20.94 -15.57
C ASN A 364 -29.92 -20.44 -14.28
N ARG A 365 -28.94 -19.55 -14.37
CA ARG A 365 -28.17 -19.01 -13.25
C ARG A 365 -28.35 -17.50 -13.21
N THR A 366 -28.70 -16.97 -12.03
CA THR A 366 -28.96 -15.54 -11.86
C THR A 366 -27.70 -14.83 -11.38
N ALA A 367 -27.21 -13.86 -12.14
CA ALA A 367 -26.17 -12.93 -11.66
C ALA A 367 -26.84 -11.84 -10.81
N GLY A 368 -26.68 -11.91 -9.49
CA GLY A 368 -27.26 -10.94 -8.56
C GLY A 368 -26.52 -9.62 -8.44
N SER A 369 -25.32 -9.53 -9.00
CA SER A 369 -24.57 -8.29 -9.23
C SER A 369 -24.10 -8.25 -10.68
N SER A 370 -23.81 -7.05 -11.19
CA SER A 370 -23.40 -6.87 -12.59
C SER A 370 -22.17 -7.71 -12.95
N THR A 371 -22.18 -8.34 -14.12
CA THR A 371 -21.05 -9.12 -14.64
C THR A 371 -19.92 -8.17 -15.02
N THR A 372 -18.97 -8.02 -14.10
CA THR A 372 -17.89 -7.03 -14.21
C THR A 372 -16.70 -7.69 -14.94
N PRO A 373 -16.23 -7.18 -16.09
CA PRO A 373 -15.07 -7.73 -16.78
C PRO A 373 -13.75 -7.06 -16.38
N THR A 374 -12.65 -7.83 -16.42
CA THR A 374 -11.29 -7.33 -16.56
C THR A 374 -10.49 -8.24 -17.50
N ILE A 375 -9.47 -7.71 -18.16
CA ILE A 375 -8.55 -8.50 -19.00
C ILE A 375 -7.18 -8.49 -18.32
N THR A 376 -6.54 -9.65 -18.29
CA THR A 376 -5.20 -9.80 -17.70
C THR A 376 -4.18 -8.94 -18.42
N LEU A 377 -3.15 -8.49 -17.71
CA LEU A 377 -2.12 -7.60 -18.26
C LEU A 377 -1.40 -8.17 -19.51
N ASP A 378 -1.31 -9.50 -19.61
CA ASP A 378 -0.76 -10.20 -20.78
C ASP A 378 -1.75 -10.35 -21.95
N GLY A 379 -3.01 -9.94 -21.76
CA GLY A 379 -4.09 -10.01 -22.75
C GLY A 379 -4.68 -11.40 -22.97
N LYS A 380 -4.20 -12.44 -22.27
CA LYS A 380 -4.56 -13.85 -22.54
C LYS A 380 -5.92 -14.24 -21.97
N TRP A 381 -6.32 -13.65 -20.83
CA TRP A 381 -7.51 -14.07 -20.11
C TRP A 381 -8.48 -12.91 -19.84
N MET A 382 -9.76 -13.18 -20.01
CA MET A 382 -10.88 -12.35 -19.57
C MET A 382 -11.41 -12.94 -18.26
N ILE A 383 -11.49 -12.13 -17.21
CA ILE A 383 -12.04 -12.53 -15.91
C ILE A 383 -13.34 -11.77 -15.69
N ILE A 384 -14.42 -12.50 -15.44
CA ILE A 384 -15.75 -11.98 -15.15
C ILE A 384 -16.09 -12.24 -13.69
N ARG A 385 -16.47 -11.19 -12.96
CA ARG A 385 -16.95 -11.29 -11.57
C ARG A 385 -18.46 -11.05 -11.50
N PHE A 386 -19.16 -11.88 -10.73
CA PHE A 386 -20.57 -11.67 -10.35
C PHE A 386 -20.87 -12.36 -9.01
N THR A 387 -22.10 -12.19 -8.51
CA THR A 387 -22.60 -12.88 -7.30
C THR A 387 -23.74 -13.82 -7.68
N ASP A 388 -23.75 -14.99 -7.07
CA ASP A 388 -24.76 -16.01 -7.36
C ASP A 388 -26.08 -15.74 -6.65
N ASN A 389 -27.18 -15.58 -7.40
CA ASN A 389 -28.52 -15.37 -6.86
C ASN A 389 -28.63 -14.22 -5.83
N GLY A 390 -27.78 -13.20 -5.96
CA GLY A 390 -27.75 -12.05 -5.04
C GLY A 390 -27.04 -12.33 -3.71
N ASP A 391 -26.37 -13.49 -3.56
CA ASP A 391 -25.56 -13.80 -2.38
C ASP A 391 -24.25 -13.00 -2.42
N TYR A 392 -24.28 -11.77 -1.90
CA TYR A 392 -23.12 -10.87 -1.86
C TYR A 392 -21.94 -11.41 -1.03
N ASN A 393 -22.16 -12.43 -0.20
CA ASN A 393 -21.06 -13.09 0.51
C ASN A 393 -20.23 -14.00 -0.41
N LYS A 394 -20.73 -14.36 -1.59
CA LYS A 394 -20.05 -15.22 -2.55
C LYS A 394 -19.67 -14.45 -3.80
N GLN A 395 -18.38 -14.24 -3.97
CA GLN A 395 -17.78 -13.57 -5.12
C GLN A 395 -17.32 -14.64 -6.10
N THR A 396 -18.05 -14.82 -7.19
CA THR A 396 -17.75 -15.82 -8.22
C THR A 396 -16.95 -15.16 -9.34
N PHE A 397 -15.87 -15.82 -9.73
CA PHE A 397 -14.98 -15.42 -10.82
C PHE A 397 -14.95 -16.50 -11.88
N ARG A 398 -15.21 -16.11 -13.14
CA ARG A 398 -15.07 -16.96 -14.32
C ARG A 398 -13.95 -16.46 -15.20
N VAL A 399 -13.06 -17.36 -15.58
CA VAL A 399 -11.90 -17.05 -16.43
C VAL A 399 -12.13 -17.64 -17.81
N PHE A 400 -12.00 -16.83 -18.85
CA PHE A 400 -12.16 -17.21 -20.25
C PHE A 400 -10.87 -16.85 -21.01
N SER A 401 -10.48 -17.67 -21.99
CA SER A 401 -9.46 -17.23 -22.96
C SER A 401 -10.03 -16.09 -23.81
N THR A 402 -9.27 -15.02 -24.03
CA THR A 402 -9.74 -13.86 -24.82
C THR A 402 -9.95 -14.19 -26.31
N ASP A 403 -9.19 -15.15 -26.83
CA ASP A 403 -9.23 -15.55 -28.25
C ASP A 403 -10.52 -16.24 -28.67
N ILE A 404 -11.34 -16.70 -27.71
CA ILE A 404 -12.58 -17.40 -28.04
C ILE A 404 -13.66 -16.44 -28.56
N PHE A 405 -13.62 -15.17 -28.16
CA PHE A 405 -14.67 -14.16 -28.43
C PHE A 405 -14.60 -13.59 -29.86
N ASP A 406 -15.05 -14.39 -30.83
CA ASP A 406 -15.00 -14.06 -32.26
C ASP A 406 -16.25 -13.34 -32.78
N LYS A 407 -17.43 -13.65 -32.24
CA LYS A 407 -18.72 -13.05 -32.60
C LYS A 407 -19.70 -13.03 -31.43
N PRO A 408 -20.69 -12.12 -31.43
CA PRO A 408 -21.75 -12.08 -30.42
C PRO A 408 -22.45 -13.43 -30.26
N GLY A 409 -22.80 -13.80 -29.02
CA GLY A 409 -23.48 -15.06 -28.73
C GLY A 409 -23.33 -15.54 -27.28
N ASP A 410 -23.60 -16.82 -27.06
CA ASP A 410 -23.49 -17.46 -25.75
C ASP A 410 -22.14 -18.17 -25.57
N TYR A 411 -21.42 -17.76 -24.53
CA TYR A 411 -20.10 -18.24 -24.17
C TYR A 411 -20.06 -18.86 -22.78
N SER A 412 -21.20 -18.95 -22.08
CA SER A 412 -21.28 -19.44 -20.70
C SER A 412 -20.60 -20.82 -20.55
N ALA A 413 -20.86 -21.76 -21.44
CA ALA A 413 -20.26 -23.11 -21.42
C ALA A 413 -18.75 -23.17 -21.74
N LEU A 414 -18.14 -22.06 -22.19
CA LEU A 414 -16.74 -21.99 -22.67
C LEU A 414 -15.76 -21.45 -21.63
N CYS A 415 -16.19 -21.36 -20.38
CA CYS A 415 -15.37 -20.95 -19.23
C CYS A 415 -14.13 -21.84 -19.13
N THR A 416 -12.94 -21.28 -19.00
CA THR A 416 -11.73 -22.08 -18.77
C THR A 416 -11.67 -22.58 -17.32
N HIS A 417 -12.05 -21.74 -16.37
CA HIS A 417 -12.07 -22.07 -14.94
C HIS A 417 -13.05 -21.17 -14.19
N GLU A 418 -13.74 -21.71 -13.19
CA GLU A 418 -14.58 -20.94 -12.29
C GLU A 418 -14.22 -21.26 -10.84
N PHE A 419 -14.21 -20.22 -10.01
CA PHE A 419 -14.05 -20.36 -8.57
C PHE A 419 -14.88 -19.31 -7.84
N THR A 420 -15.22 -19.60 -6.59
CA THR A 420 -15.98 -18.70 -5.72
C THR A 420 -15.18 -18.47 -4.44
N LEU A 421 -14.99 -17.20 -4.11
CA LEU A 421 -14.41 -16.77 -2.84
C LEU A 421 -15.50 -16.21 -1.93
N GLN A 422 -15.41 -16.54 -0.65
CA GLN A 422 -16.20 -15.87 0.38
C GLN A 422 -15.69 -14.44 0.53
N LEU A 423 -16.61 -13.49 0.70
CA LEU A 423 -16.29 -12.08 0.91
C LEU A 423 -15.35 -11.90 2.11
N SER A 424 -15.54 -12.70 3.17
CA SER A 424 -14.66 -12.74 4.34
C SER A 424 -13.23 -13.21 4.07
N GLN A 425 -13.01 -14.09 3.08
CA GLN A 425 -11.67 -14.54 2.68
C GLN A 425 -10.87 -13.41 2.03
N VAL A 426 -11.54 -12.53 1.28
CA VAL A 426 -10.91 -11.37 0.62
C VAL A 426 -11.00 -10.07 1.43
N GLY A 427 -11.46 -10.17 2.68
CA GLY A 427 -11.48 -9.07 3.65
C GLY A 427 -12.78 -8.28 3.75
N GLY A 428 -13.76 -8.53 2.87
CA GLY A 428 -15.06 -7.86 2.96
C GLY A 428 -15.95 -8.40 4.09
N ASN A 429 -16.96 -7.61 4.45
CA ASN A 429 -17.97 -7.90 5.46
C ASN A 429 -19.21 -7.03 5.21
N GLU A 430 -20.13 -6.93 6.18
CA GLU A 430 -21.35 -6.11 6.09
C GLU A 430 -21.10 -4.60 5.86
N THR A 431 -19.90 -4.10 6.17
CA THR A 431 -19.50 -2.70 5.98
C THR A 431 -18.47 -2.49 4.85
N THR A 432 -17.89 -3.58 4.32
CA THR A 432 -16.84 -3.53 3.30
C THR A 432 -17.19 -4.45 2.14
N SER A 433 -17.45 -3.86 0.98
CA SER A 433 -17.81 -4.60 -0.23
C SER A 433 -16.58 -4.76 -1.13
N LEU A 434 -16.54 -5.82 -1.92
CA LEU A 434 -15.55 -5.95 -2.99
C LEU A 434 -15.87 -4.91 -4.08
N SER A 435 -15.06 -3.87 -4.18
CA SER A 435 -15.32 -2.72 -5.07
C SER A 435 -14.45 -2.72 -6.33
N GLY A 436 -13.42 -3.58 -6.40
CA GLY A 436 -12.56 -3.66 -7.57
C GLY A 436 -11.66 -4.89 -7.61
N PHE A 437 -11.23 -5.27 -8.81
CA PHE A 437 -10.26 -6.34 -9.04
C PHE A 437 -9.53 -6.16 -10.38
N CYS A 438 -8.30 -6.67 -10.46
CA CYS A 438 -7.49 -6.70 -11.69
C CYS A 438 -6.53 -7.89 -11.66
N SER A 439 -5.88 -8.23 -12.78
CA SER A 439 -4.96 -9.37 -12.83
C SER A 439 -3.75 -9.13 -13.73
N ASP A 440 -2.59 -9.64 -13.31
CA ASP A 440 -1.34 -9.60 -14.08
C ASP A 440 -1.15 -10.79 -15.04
N GLY A 441 -2.12 -11.71 -15.10
CA GLY A 441 -2.05 -12.96 -15.87
C GLY A 441 -1.64 -14.19 -15.06
N SER A 442 -1.11 -14.00 -13.84
CA SER A 442 -0.76 -15.08 -12.90
C SER A 442 -1.59 -15.02 -11.62
N HIS A 443 -1.90 -13.81 -11.14
CA HIS A 443 -2.59 -13.54 -9.89
C HIS A 443 -3.76 -12.58 -10.11
N LEU A 444 -4.81 -12.77 -9.33
CA LEU A 444 -5.94 -11.87 -9.21
C LEU A 444 -5.74 -11.01 -7.97
N TYR A 445 -5.81 -9.69 -8.12
CA TYR A 445 -5.78 -8.71 -7.03
C TYR A 445 -7.18 -8.13 -6.84
N MET A 446 -7.59 -7.98 -5.58
CA MET A 446 -8.95 -7.61 -5.19
C MET A 446 -8.91 -6.55 -4.09
N TYR A 447 -9.81 -5.58 -4.15
CA TYR A 447 -9.91 -4.51 -3.16
C TYR A 447 -11.31 -4.43 -2.56
N CYS A 448 -11.37 -4.56 -1.24
CA CYS A 448 -12.58 -4.37 -0.46
C CYS A 448 -12.53 -3.00 0.21
N GLY A 449 -13.31 -2.05 -0.31
CA GLY A 449 -13.40 -0.69 0.21
C GLY A 449 -14.51 -0.50 1.24
N ASN A 450 -14.41 0.59 2.00
CA ASN A 450 -15.45 1.09 2.89
C ASN A 450 -15.80 2.52 2.48
N THR A 451 -17.10 2.84 2.44
CA THR A 451 -17.57 4.19 2.10
C THR A 451 -17.28 5.23 3.20
N THR A 452 -17.05 4.76 4.42
CA THR A 452 -16.84 5.56 5.62
C THR A 452 -15.36 5.78 5.86
N PHE A 453 -14.99 7.04 6.09
CA PHE A 453 -13.63 7.42 6.40
C PHE A 453 -13.18 6.83 7.77
N GLY A 454 -11.92 6.40 7.88
CA GLY A 454 -11.36 5.76 9.09
C GLY A 454 -11.69 4.28 9.27
N GLN A 455 -12.59 3.71 8.45
CA GLN A 455 -12.92 2.28 8.51
C GLN A 455 -11.93 1.45 7.71
N THR A 456 -11.59 0.26 8.24
CA THR A 456 -10.61 -0.65 7.64
C THR A 456 -10.99 -1.08 6.23
N GLN A 457 -10.03 -1.04 5.32
CA GLN A 457 -10.14 -1.54 3.95
C GLN A 457 -9.17 -2.72 3.77
N TYR A 458 -9.35 -3.52 2.71
CA TYR A 458 -8.51 -4.68 2.49
C TYR A 458 -8.06 -4.79 1.05
N LEU A 459 -6.77 -5.14 0.88
CA LEU A 459 -6.21 -5.59 -0.37
C LEU A 459 -5.94 -7.09 -0.26
N SER A 460 -6.40 -7.85 -1.25
CA SER A 460 -6.26 -9.30 -1.27
C SER A 460 -5.74 -9.77 -2.62
N SER A 461 -5.16 -10.98 -2.65
CA SER A 461 -4.75 -11.64 -3.88
C SER A 461 -4.95 -13.14 -3.82
N CYS A 462 -5.08 -13.80 -4.97
CA CYS A 462 -5.06 -15.24 -5.13
C CYS A 462 -4.50 -15.63 -6.50
N ASP A 463 -4.21 -16.91 -6.73
CA ASP A 463 -3.94 -17.38 -8.09
C ASP A 463 -5.24 -17.40 -8.94
N LEU A 464 -5.09 -17.59 -10.25
CA LEU A 464 -6.24 -17.66 -11.17
C LEU A 464 -7.07 -18.94 -11.06
N LEU A 465 -6.71 -19.87 -10.17
CA LEU A 465 -7.55 -21.01 -9.78
C LEU A 465 -8.37 -20.74 -8.50
N GLY A 466 -8.12 -19.62 -7.81
CA GLY A 466 -8.76 -19.25 -6.55
C GLY A 466 -8.02 -19.76 -5.30
N ASN A 467 -6.79 -20.26 -5.45
CA ASN A 467 -5.97 -20.76 -4.34
C ASN A 467 -5.03 -19.68 -3.77
N ASP A 468 -4.35 -20.00 -2.67
CA ASP A 468 -3.33 -19.15 -2.04
C ASP A 468 -3.82 -17.73 -1.70
N VAL A 469 -5.07 -17.62 -1.23
CA VAL A 469 -5.68 -16.34 -0.89
C VAL A 469 -4.88 -15.64 0.21
N GLN A 470 -4.31 -14.48 -0.12
CA GLN A 470 -3.67 -13.57 0.83
C GLN A 470 -4.51 -12.30 1.00
N LYS A 471 -4.45 -11.72 2.18
CA LYS A 471 -5.21 -10.54 2.59
C LYS A 471 -4.36 -9.67 3.49
N ALA A 472 -4.40 -8.37 3.25
CA ALA A 472 -3.76 -7.33 4.06
C ALA A 472 -4.72 -6.18 4.34
N ILE A 473 -4.48 -5.47 5.44
CA ILE A 473 -5.17 -4.20 5.71
C ILE A 473 -4.63 -3.17 4.72
N SER A 474 -5.52 -2.34 4.20
CA SER A 474 -5.18 -1.18 3.38
C SER A 474 -5.59 0.09 4.11
N ASN A 475 -4.68 1.06 4.15
CA ASN A 475 -4.95 2.41 4.66
C ASN A 475 -5.04 3.42 3.50
N LEU A 476 -5.25 2.95 2.27
CA LEU A 476 -5.33 3.82 1.09
C LEU A 476 -6.43 4.86 1.27
N GLY A 477 -6.04 6.13 1.15
CA GLY A 477 -6.92 7.27 1.35
C GLY A 477 -7.20 7.65 2.81
N ASP A 478 -6.85 6.86 3.83
CA ASP A 478 -6.99 7.28 5.23
C ASP A 478 -6.00 8.38 5.61
N THR A 479 -4.75 8.25 5.18
CA THR A 479 -3.66 9.16 5.55
C THR A 479 -3.42 10.24 4.49
N ASP A 480 -3.51 9.86 3.21
CA ASP A 480 -3.11 10.73 2.11
C ASP A 480 -4.22 11.61 1.55
N LEU A 481 -5.50 11.19 1.57
CA LEU A 481 -6.59 12.01 1.04
C LEU A 481 -6.69 13.38 1.75
N PRO A 482 -6.70 13.48 3.09
CA PRO A 482 -6.77 14.78 3.76
C PRO A 482 -5.58 15.68 3.41
N ARG A 483 -4.39 15.09 3.25
CA ARG A 483 -3.17 15.80 2.88
C ARG A 483 -3.20 16.29 1.42
N ILE A 484 -3.69 15.46 0.50
CA ILE A 484 -3.77 15.76 -0.94
C ILE A 484 -4.88 16.76 -1.24
N ILE A 485 -6.01 16.66 -0.53
CA ILE A 485 -7.21 17.48 -0.76
C ILE A 485 -7.19 18.78 0.07
N GLY A 486 -6.56 18.78 1.24
CA GLY A 486 -6.44 19.96 2.10
C GLY A 486 -7.66 20.22 3.00
N SER A 487 -8.57 19.26 3.12
CA SER A 487 -9.74 19.27 4.00
C SER A 487 -10.06 17.87 4.50
N THR A 488 -10.87 17.75 5.56
CA THR A 488 -11.35 16.44 6.03
C THR A 488 -12.37 15.87 5.05
N PRO A 489 -12.10 14.71 4.42
CA PRO A 489 -13.10 14.04 3.59
C PRO A 489 -14.28 13.56 4.44
N THR A 490 -15.49 13.76 3.95
CA THR A 490 -16.69 13.19 4.59
C THR A 490 -17.08 11.84 4.00
N PHE A 491 -16.49 11.51 2.85
CA PHE A 491 -16.79 10.32 2.07
C PHE A 491 -15.55 9.86 1.30
N ARG A 492 -15.36 8.55 1.20
CA ARG A 492 -14.44 7.93 0.25
C ARG A 492 -15.08 6.67 -0.30
N GLU A 493 -14.84 6.33 -1.55
CA GLU A 493 -15.30 5.07 -2.12
C GLU A 493 -14.25 4.58 -3.10
N SER A 494 -13.95 3.28 -3.08
CA SER A 494 -13.09 2.68 -4.10
C SER A 494 -13.92 2.27 -5.31
N GLU A 495 -13.47 2.66 -6.49
CA GLU A 495 -14.21 2.54 -7.76
C GLU A 495 -13.40 1.72 -8.76
N GLY A 496 -13.17 0.45 -8.42
CA GLY A 496 -12.43 -0.48 -9.27
C GLY A 496 -10.92 -0.54 -9.03
N MET A 497 -10.32 -1.58 -9.61
CA MET A 497 -8.88 -1.76 -9.71
C MET A 497 -8.48 -1.96 -11.18
N HIS A 498 -7.29 -1.51 -11.53
CA HIS A 498 -6.69 -1.69 -12.85
C HIS A 498 -5.16 -1.61 -12.74
N PHE A 499 -4.43 -1.90 -13.81
CA PHE A 499 -3.00 -1.59 -13.87
C PHE A 499 -2.80 -0.16 -14.39
N VAL A 500 -1.83 0.56 -13.85
CA VAL A 500 -1.50 1.93 -14.26
C VAL A 500 -0.02 2.04 -14.64
N ASP A 501 0.28 2.73 -15.73
CA ASP A 501 1.66 3.10 -16.08
C ASP A 501 2.12 4.24 -15.17
N TYR A 502 3.17 3.97 -14.40
CA TYR A 502 3.90 4.94 -13.62
C TYR A 502 5.39 4.84 -13.94
N ASP A 503 5.92 5.88 -14.59
CA ASP A 503 7.32 5.98 -15.05
C ASP A 503 7.78 4.81 -15.95
N GLY A 504 6.89 4.30 -16.79
CA GLY A 504 7.18 3.20 -17.73
C GLY A 504 7.01 1.81 -17.13
N VAL A 505 6.50 1.70 -15.89
CA VAL A 505 6.24 0.43 -15.20
C VAL A 505 4.75 0.32 -14.87
N LEU A 506 4.16 -0.84 -15.13
CA LEU A 506 2.74 -1.10 -14.84
C LEU A 506 2.58 -1.61 -13.42
N TYR A 507 1.91 -0.82 -12.58
CA TYR A 507 1.61 -1.15 -11.19
C TYR A 507 0.13 -1.52 -11.03
N PRO A 508 -0.23 -2.48 -10.16
CA PRO A 508 -1.61 -2.62 -9.73
C PRO A 508 -2.05 -1.31 -9.08
N SER A 509 -3.30 -0.93 -9.28
CA SER A 509 -3.83 0.33 -8.78
C SER A 509 -5.26 0.22 -8.26
N VAL A 510 -5.56 1.10 -7.31
CA VAL A 510 -6.90 1.27 -6.75
C VAL A 510 -7.35 2.69 -7.06
N THR A 511 -8.53 2.83 -7.62
CA THR A 511 -9.17 4.13 -7.79
C THR A 511 -9.97 4.46 -6.55
N ILE A 512 -9.75 5.63 -5.95
CA ILE A 512 -10.56 6.13 -4.84
C ILE A 512 -11.17 7.47 -5.24
N VAL A 513 -12.47 7.59 -5.02
CA VAL A 513 -13.22 8.83 -5.12
C VAL A 513 -13.52 9.34 -3.75
N SER A 514 -13.46 10.65 -3.57
CA SER A 514 -13.77 11.28 -2.30
C SER A 514 -14.56 12.57 -2.51
N GLU A 515 -15.55 12.78 -1.64
CA GLU A 515 -16.26 14.04 -1.54
C GLU A 515 -15.74 14.85 -0.36
N HIS A 516 -15.59 16.15 -0.58
CA HIS A 516 -15.16 17.10 0.43
C HIS A 516 -15.74 18.47 0.17
N SER A 517 -15.97 19.24 1.24
CA SER A 517 -16.29 20.66 1.14
C SER A 517 -15.01 21.43 0.83
N ASP A 518 -15.00 22.22 -0.23
CA ASP A 518 -13.94 23.20 -0.41
C ASP A 518 -14.04 24.32 0.65
N VAL A 519 -13.01 25.16 0.73
CA VAL A 519 -12.94 26.30 1.67
C VAL A 519 -14.08 27.33 1.50
N MET A 520 -14.86 27.25 0.43
CA MET A 520 -16.04 28.09 0.18
C MET A 520 -17.36 27.36 0.53
N GLY A 521 -17.31 26.14 1.05
CA GLY A 521 -18.47 25.34 1.43
C GLY A 521 -19.14 24.59 0.28
N ALA A 522 -18.53 24.53 -0.91
CA ALA A 522 -19.07 23.76 -2.03
C ALA A 522 -18.56 22.32 -2.01
N THR A 523 -19.45 21.34 -2.20
CA THR A 523 -19.07 19.93 -2.33
C THR A 523 -18.29 19.71 -3.62
N ARG A 524 -17.10 19.13 -3.51
CA ARG A 524 -16.21 18.76 -4.63
C ARG A 524 -15.95 17.25 -4.59
N ARG A 525 -15.90 16.62 -5.76
CA ARG A 525 -15.41 15.24 -5.95
C ARG A 525 -13.96 15.26 -6.40
N THR A 526 -13.13 14.41 -5.81
CA THR A 526 -11.75 14.17 -6.27
C THR A 526 -11.54 12.70 -6.54
N ILE A 527 -11.00 12.40 -7.72
CA ILE A 527 -10.66 11.04 -8.16
C ILE A 527 -9.14 10.89 -8.06
N LEU A 528 -8.69 9.89 -7.33
CA LEU A 528 -7.29 9.52 -7.20
C LEU A 528 -7.10 8.08 -7.67
N ILE A 529 -6.10 7.84 -8.52
CA ILE A 529 -5.63 6.50 -8.84
C ILE A 529 -4.31 6.27 -8.10
N TYR A 530 -4.28 5.30 -7.19
CA TYR A 530 -3.10 4.94 -6.41
C TYR A 530 -2.32 3.84 -7.11
N ALA A 531 -1.12 4.13 -7.61
CA ALA A 531 -0.17 3.12 -8.08
C ALA A 531 0.47 2.44 -6.86
N LEU A 532 0.13 1.17 -6.62
CA LEU A 532 0.51 0.44 -5.41
C LEU A 532 1.96 -0.05 -5.48
N GLY A 533 2.77 0.28 -4.48
CA GLY A 533 4.19 -0.13 -4.41
C GLY A 533 5.13 0.67 -5.33
N ALA A 534 4.68 1.79 -5.90
CA ALA A 534 5.51 2.66 -6.74
C ALA A 534 6.56 3.48 -5.94
N GLY A 535 6.41 3.57 -4.62
CA GLY A 535 7.32 4.30 -3.73
C GLY A 535 7.22 5.82 -3.85
N ASP A 536 7.92 6.55 -2.96
CA ASP A 536 8.03 8.02 -2.99
C ASP A 536 9.05 8.52 -4.02
N LYS A 537 9.05 7.92 -5.22
CA LYS A 537 9.85 8.42 -6.35
C LYS A 537 9.07 9.51 -7.06
N ARG A 538 8.91 10.63 -6.34
CA ARG A 538 7.99 11.72 -6.68
C ARG A 538 6.56 11.21 -6.48
N THR A 539 5.98 11.49 -5.31
CA THR A 539 4.63 12.06 -5.33
C THR A 539 4.57 12.87 -6.62
N LEU A 540 3.69 12.51 -7.56
CA LEU A 540 3.42 13.37 -8.70
C LEU A 540 3.33 14.72 -8.05
N SER A 541 4.29 15.57 -8.37
CA SER A 541 4.21 16.92 -7.93
C SER A 541 2.82 17.29 -8.43
N LEU A 542 1.86 17.42 -7.52
CA LEU A 542 1.35 18.75 -7.35
C LEU A 542 2.64 19.57 -7.23
N PRO A 543 3.14 20.25 -8.30
CA PRO A 543 3.62 21.56 -7.99
C PRO A 543 2.47 22.12 -7.18
N SER A 544 2.75 22.50 -5.94
CA SER A 544 1.85 23.33 -5.18
C SER A 544 1.25 24.37 -6.14
N LYS A 545 0.01 24.11 -6.59
CA LYS A 545 -0.85 24.81 -7.58
C LYS A 545 -1.60 23.82 -8.48
N GLU A 546 -2.85 23.53 -8.14
CA GLU A 546 -3.99 24.25 -8.70
C GLU A 546 -5.31 23.50 -8.45
N ILE A 547 -6.15 24.11 -7.64
CA ILE A 547 -7.59 24.08 -7.88
C ILE A 547 -7.78 24.76 -9.24
N CYS A 548 -7.91 23.98 -10.31
CA CYS A 548 -8.44 24.48 -11.58
C CYS A 548 -9.93 24.80 -11.37
N ILE A 549 -10.25 26.09 -11.25
CA ILE A 549 -11.61 26.60 -11.49
C ILE A 549 -11.47 27.65 -12.61
N SER A 550 -11.35 27.20 -13.87
CA SER A 550 -11.94 27.87 -15.04
C SER A 550 -11.56 27.18 -16.35
N ASP A 551 -12.44 27.31 -17.34
CA ASP A 551 -12.53 26.44 -18.51
C ASP A 551 -11.90 27.03 -19.78
N ASN A 552 -10.90 27.90 -19.66
CA ASN A 552 -10.33 28.59 -20.82
C ASN A 552 -8.81 28.31 -20.99
N PRO A 553 -8.41 27.52 -22.01
CA PRO A 553 -7.05 27.00 -22.13
C PRO A 553 -6.00 28.00 -22.65
N GLU A 554 -6.35 29.27 -22.90
CA GLU A 554 -5.40 30.29 -23.40
C GLU A 554 -4.89 31.29 -22.35
N VAL A 555 -5.22 31.13 -21.06
CA VAL A 555 -4.76 32.05 -20.02
C VAL A 555 -4.06 31.30 -18.87
N VAL A 556 -2.75 31.54 -18.76
CA VAL A 556 -1.84 31.07 -17.68
C VAL A 556 -2.22 31.77 -16.34
N PRO A 557 -2.12 31.11 -15.18
CA PRO A 557 -3.14 31.09 -14.12
C PRO A 557 -3.23 32.36 -13.25
N HIS A 558 -4.46 32.75 -12.91
CA HIS A 558 -4.84 33.93 -12.12
C HIS A 558 -4.75 33.65 -10.61
N VAL A 559 -4.19 34.54 -9.77
CA VAL A 559 -4.84 35.74 -9.22
C VAL A 559 -6.28 35.44 -8.75
N ILE A 560 -6.51 35.47 -7.44
CA ILE A 560 -7.87 35.57 -6.88
C ILE A 560 -8.47 36.89 -7.39
N TYR A 561 -9.42 36.83 -8.32
CA TYR A 561 -10.30 37.97 -8.61
C TYR A 561 -11.55 37.85 -7.73
N SER A 562 -11.83 38.88 -6.93
CA SER A 562 -13.21 39.20 -6.56
C SER A 562 -13.94 39.59 -7.84
N GLY A 563 -15.08 38.96 -8.12
CA GLY A 563 -15.75 38.94 -9.44
C GLY A 563 -16.38 40.24 -9.95
N ASP A 564 -15.59 41.30 -10.14
CA ASP A 564 -15.98 42.47 -10.95
C ASP A 564 -14.96 42.71 -12.07
N THR A 565 -15.38 42.51 -13.32
CA THR A 565 -14.57 42.70 -14.54
C THR A 565 -14.45 44.16 -14.99
N THR A 566 -14.69 45.10 -14.10
CA THR A 566 -14.28 46.49 -14.27
C THR A 566 -13.22 46.79 -13.21
N TRP A 567 -12.09 47.36 -13.63
CA TRP A 567 -11.02 47.90 -12.78
C TRP A 567 -11.52 49.06 -11.91
N GLY A 568 -12.44 48.73 -11.02
CA GLY A 568 -13.09 49.61 -10.08
C GLY A 568 -12.27 49.73 -8.81
N GLU A 569 -12.49 50.84 -8.14
CA GLU A 569 -11.57 51.45 -7.22
C GLU A 569 -11.34 50.74 -5.87
N ASN A 570 -11.77 49.49 -5.61
CA ASN A 570 -11.97 48.99 -4.23
C ASN A 570 -11.75 47.48 -3.92
N SER A 571 -10.87 46.70 -4.58
CA SER A 571 -10.63 45.28 -4.19
C SER A 571 -9.45 45.09 -3.19
N PRO A 572 -9.64 44.40 -2.02
CA PRO A 572 -8.69 44.45 -0.89
C PRO A 572 -7.59 43.36 -0.78
N ILE A 573 -7.44 42.39 -1.70
CA ILE A 573 -6.36 41.36 -1.62
C ILE A 573 -5.86 41.01 -3.03
N LYS A 574 -4.53 40.98 -3.26
CA LYS A 574 -3.91 40.66 -4.57
C LYS A 574 -2.72 39.68 -4.46
N ALA A 575 -3.01 38.38 -4.66
CA ALA A 575 -2.13 37.29 -5.11
C ALA A 575 -1.03 36.69 -4.18
N LEU A 576 -1.02 35.34 -4.14
CA LEU A 576 0.11 34.48 -3.74
C LEU A 576 0.77 33.97 -5.04
N LYS A 577 1.97 34.47 -5.40
CA LYS A 577 2.71 34.02 -6.60
C LYS A 577 3.67 32.91 -6.17
N PHE A 578 3.95 31.98 -7.08
CA PHE A 578 5.07 31.04 -6.98
C PHE A 578 5.56 30.93 -8.42
N ASN A 579 6.63 31.64 -8.76
CA ASN A 579 7.30 31.51 -10.05
C ASN A 579 8.57 30.70 -9.81
N ASN A 580 8.70 29.53 -10.44
CA ASN A 580 9.97 28.83 -10.54
C ASN A 580 10.37 28.73 -12.01
N GLU A 581 10.89 29.82 -12.56
CA GLU A 581 11.69 29.73 -13.81
C GLU A 581 12.95 30.59 -13.80
N GLN A 582 13.18 31.48 -12.83
CA GLN A 582 14.45 32.19 -12.68
C GLN A 582 14.77 32.51 -11.21
N GLY A 583 15.36 31.56 -10.47
CA GLY A 583 16.22 31.77 -9.27
C GLY A 583 15.70 32.56 -8.05
N THR A 584 14.57 33.26 -8.14
CA THR A 584 13.98 34.12 -7.11
C THR A 584 12.45 34.08 -7.26
N GLY A 585 11.76 33.57 -6.25
CA GLY A 585 10.29 33.51 -6.20
C GLY A 585 9.74 34.55 -5.23
N LEU A 586 8.80 35.38 -5.71
CA LEU A 586 7.86 36.13 -4.87
C LEU A 586 6.89 35.13 -4.24
N LEU A 587 6.75 35.12 -2.92
CA LEU A 587 5.93 34.17 -2.17
C LEU A 587 4.55 34.75 -1.81
N TYR A 588 4.48 36.04 -1.44
CA TYR A 588 3.25 36.70 -0.99
C TYR A 588 3.31 38.20 -1.33
N GLU A 589 2.21 38.78 -1.84
CA GLU A 589 2.07 40.23 -2.01
C GLU A 589 0.72 40.72 -1.44
N TRP A 590 0.73 41.79 -0.64
CA TRP A 590 -0.49 42.46 -0.19
C TRP A 590 -0.44 43.93 -0.57
N GLN A 591 -1.39 44.39 -1.39
CA GLN A 591 -1.50 45.79 -1.81
C GLN A 591 -2.74 46.45 -1.19
N ARG A 592 -2.55 47.54 -0.43
CA ARG A 592 -3.63 48.48 -0.11
C ARG A 592 -3.58 49.62 -1.12
N LYS A 593 -4.69 49.85 -1.83
CA LYS A 593 -4.76 50.80 -2.95
C LYS A 593 -4.14 52.16 -2.60
N GLY A 594 -3.08 52.55 -3.32
CA GLY A 594 -2.42 53.85 -3.23
C GLY A 594 -1.44 54.06 -2.07
N VAL A 595 -1.18 53.05 -1.22
CA VAL A 595 -0.43 53.24 0.05
C VAL A 595 0.85 52.37 0.15
N GLY A 596 1.04 51.42 -0.77
CA GLY A 596 2.23 50.56 -0.82
C GLY A 596 1.88 49.08 -0.75
N TYR A 597 2.89 48.21 -0.89
CA TYR A 597 2.70 46.76 -0.80
C TYR A 597 3.75 46.07 0.07
N PHE A 598 3.33 44.98 0.72
CA PHE A 598 4.18 44.07 1.48
C PHE A 598 4.52 42.85 0.63
N GLN A 599 5.78 42.44 0.59
CA GLN A 599 6.26 41.29 -0.15
C GLN A 599 7.18 40.38 0.66
N MET A 600 7.03 39.08 0.43
CA MET A 600 7.98 38.05 0.87
C MET A 600 8.68 37.45 -0.35
N TYR A 601 10.01 37.40 -0.33
CA TYR A 601 10.82 36.82 -1.40
C TYR A 601 11.62 35.63 -0.86
N MET A 602 11.72 34.58 -1.67
CA MET A 602 12.61 33.45 -1.42
C MET A 602 13.50 33.21 -2.63
N SER A 603 14.79 33.04 -2.39
CA SER A 603 15.77 32.58 -3.37
C SER A 603 16.42 31.30 -2.84
N THR A 604 17.28 30.68 -3.64
CA THR A 604 18.07 29.51 -3.20
C THR A 604 18.95 29.76 -1.97
N SER A 605 19.16 31.02 -1.59
CA SER A 605 20.11 31.38 -0.53
C SER A 605 19.55 32.36 0.52
N ASN A 606 18.42 33.02 0.27
CA ASN A 606 17.88 34.06 1.15
C ASN A 606 16.35 34.05 1.18
N VAL A 607 15.81 34.37 2.36
CA VAL A 607 14.41 34.75 2.58
C VAL A 607 14.39 36.23 2.98
N ALA A 608 13.55 37.04 2.34
CA ALA A 608 13.48 38.48 2.58
C ALA A 608 12.04 38.98 2.76
N LEU A 609 11.87 39.99 3.63
CA LEU A 609 10.64 40.76 3.83
C LEU A 609 10.87 42.18 3.29
N MET A 610 9.97 42.69 2.45
CA MET A 610 10.12 43.99 1.82
C MET A 610 8.82 44.79 1.83
N ALA A 611 8.90 46.07 2.22
CA ALA A 611 7.87 47.06 1.95
C ALA A 611 8.30 47.90 0.73
N ALA A 612 7.38 48.17 -0.20
CA ALA A 612 7.69 48.88 -1.44
C ALA A 612 6.74 50.06 -1.71
N ASN A 613 7.03 50.81 -2.79
CA ASN A 613 6.30 52.01 -3.20
C ASN A 613 6.28 53.12 -2.12
N GLY A 614 7.39 53.29 -1.41
CA GLY A 614 7.50 54.36 -0.40
C GLY A 614 6.82 54.02 0.93
N ALA A 615 6.47 52.76 1.18
CA ALA A 615 5.96 52.31 2.47
C ALA A 615 7.06 51.98 3.47
N ASP A 616 6.79 52.23 4.76
CA ASP A 616 7.60 51.76 5.88
C ASP A 616 7.37 50.26 6.13
N LEU A 617 8.41 49.52 6.52
CA LEU A 617 8.28 48.16 7.08
C LEU A 617 8.22 48.26 8.61
N HIS A 618 7.08 47.94 9.23
CA HIS A 618 6.88 48.04 10.67
C HIS A 618 7.10 46.71 11.41
N LEU A 619 7.64 46.80 12.62
CA LEU A 619 7.80 45.69 13.57
C LEU A 619 7.07 46.07 14.88
N GLY A 620 6.19 45.19 15.35
CA GLY A 620 5.32 45.46 16.50
C GLY A 620 5.00 44.23 17.34
N SER A 621 4.44 44.46 18.52
CA SER A 621 3.97 43.43 19.46
C SER A 621 2.79 43.99 20.25
N ASN A 622 1.84 43.13 20.64
CA ASN A 622 0.60 43.52 21.34
C ASN A 622 -0.11 44.68 20.61
N ASP A 623 -0.38 44.49 19.31
CA ASP A 623 -1.03 45.45 18.41
C ASP A 623 -0.40 46.86 18.36
N THR A 624 0.86 46.97 18.75
CA THR A 624 1.58 48.24 18.84
C THR A 624 2.86 48.21 18.01
N TRP A 625 3.01 49.17 17.09
CA TRP A 625 4.24 49.35 16.32
C TRP A 625 5.38 49.88 17.20
N ARG A 626 6.56 49.26 17.11
CA ARG A 626 7.73 49.57 17.95
C ARG A 626 8.91 50.09 17.13
N TRP A 627 9.25 49.42 16.04
CA TRP A 627 10.38 49.75 15.17
C TRP A 627 9.95 49.79 13.71
N LYS A 628 10.69 50.52 12.88
CA LYS A 628 10.47 50.48 11.43
C LYS A 628 11.72 50.71 10.60
N VAL A 629 11.65 50.25 9.36
CA VAL A 629 12.57 50.61 8.28
C VAL A 629 11.83 51.52 7.30
N SER A 630 12.32 52.74 7.13
CA SER A 630 11.74 53.70 6.19
C SER A 630 12.23 53.46 4.74
N PRO A 631 11.53 53.96 3.71
CA PRO A 631 11.87 53.73 2.30
C PRO A 631 13.28 54.16 1.88
N ASN A 632 13.87 55.11 2.60
CA ASN A 632 15.24 55.59 2.40
C ASN A 632 16.28 54.76 3.18
N GLY A 633 15.88 53.64 3.79
CA GLY A 633 16.75 52.68 4.45
C GLY A 633 17.12 53.01 5.90
N HIS A 634 16.42 53.94 6.56
CA HIS A 634 16.68 54.22 7.97
C HIS A 634 15.95 53.22 8.86
N TRP A 635 16.69 52.57 9.76
CA TRP A 635 16.13 51.81 10.87
C TRP A 635 15.96 52.73 12.08
N HIS A 636 14.74 52.88 12.61
CA HIS A 636 14.47 53.78 13.72
C HIS A 636 13.19 53.39 14.52
N PRO A 637 13.02 53.86 15.76
CA PRO A 637 11.82 53.56 16.54
C PRO A 637 10.58 54.24 15.92
N TYR A 638 9.41 53.65 16.17
CA TYR A 638 8.13 54.19 15.70
C TYR A 638 7.74 55.46 16.47
N LEU A 639 7.90 55.43 17.79
CA LEU A 639 7.72 56.59 18.66
C LEU A 639 9.08 57.17 19.04
N ASP A 640 9.17 58.50 19.04
CA ASP A 640 10.37 59.20 19.47
C ASP A 640 10.70 58.87 20.93
N ASN A 641 12.00 58.73 21.23
CA ASN A 641 12.54 58.49 22.57
C ASN A 641 11.87 57.35 23.39
N SER A 642 11.38 56.29 22.73
CA SER A 642 10.53 55.28 23.38
C SER A 642 11.12 53.87 23.52
N TYR A 643 12.16 53.51 22.74
CA TYR A 643 12.65 52.12 22.67
C TYR A 643 14.19 52.03 22.66
N SER A 644 14.72 51.08 23.43
CA SER A 644 16.14 50.74 23.47
C SER A 644 16.51 49.69 22.42
N VAL A 645 17.74 49.73 21.91
CA VAL A 645 18.32 48.63 21.11
C VAL A 645 18.93 47.60 22.07
N GLY A 646 18.19 46.52 22.32
CA GLY A 646 18.50 45.52 23.34
C GLY A 646 17.99 45.90 24.73
N VAL A 647 18.08 44.94 25.65
CA VAL A 647 17.67 45.06 27.06
C VAL A 647 18.79 44.55 27.98
N PRO A 648 18.82 44.91 29.27
CA PRO A 648 19.97 44.61 30.16
C PRO A 648 20.41 43.14 30.19
N ASP A 649 19.45 42.24 30.00
CA ASP A 649 19.53 40.79 29.96
C ASP A 649 19.75 40.21 28.55
N ASN A 650 19.38 40.93 27.48
CA ASN A 650 19.56 40.55 26.07
C ASN A 650 20.17 41.71 25.27
N ARG A 651 21.50 41.81 25.32
CA ARG A 651 22.28 42.92 24.73
C ARG A 651 22.87 42.55 23.37
N PRO A 652 22.89 43.46 22.38
CA PRO A 652 23.66 43.26 21.17
C PRO A 652 25.17 43.19 21.52
N THR A 653 25.90 42.27 20.89
CA THR A 653 27.34 42.11 21.14
C THR A 653 28.16 43.23 20.51
N GLN A 654 27.75 43.72 19.33
CA GLN A 654 28.46 44.75 18.55
C GLN A 654 27.48 45.59 17.73
N ILE A 655 27.82 46.87 17.52
CA ILE A 655 27.17 47.78 16.56
C ILE A 655 28.27 48.32 15.65
N TYR A 656 28.14 48.10 14.34
CA TYR A 656 29.10 48.58 13.33
C TYR A 656 28.56 49.86 12.69
N ALA A 657 29.35 50.94 12.73
CA ALA A 657 29.02 52.22 12.10
C ALA A 657 30.28 52.87 11.52
N VAL A 658 30.15 53.58 10.39
CA VAL A 658 31.26 54.31 9.75
C VAL A 658 31.68 55.54 10.58
N SER A 659 30.76 56.10 11.36
CA SER A 659 30.99 57.21 12.29
C SER A 659 30.28 56.92 13.61
N GLY A 660 30.72 57.55 14.70
CA GLY A 660 30.16 57.31 16.05
C GLY A 660 28.69 57.73 16.20
N SER A 661 28.09 57.39 17.34
CA SER A 661 26.72 57.79 17.69
C SER A 661 26.60 59.30 17.94
N ILE A 662 25.50 59.89 17.48
CA ILE A 662 25.15 61.29 17.77
C ILE A 662 24.21 61.30 18.98
N ASN A 663 24.55 62.07 20.03
CA ASN A 663 23.69 62.30 21.19
C ASN A 663 23.04 63.68 21.09
N THR A 664 21.70 63.75 21.13
CA THR A 664 20.97 65.02 21.17
C THR A 664 21.37 65.82 22.42
N SER A 665 21.76 67.09 22.24
CA SER A 665 22.22 67.97 23.32
C SER A 665 21.69 69.40 23.15
N ASP A 666 20.41 69.54 22.81
CA ASP A 666 19.74 70.83 22.71
C ASP A 666 19.48 71.41 24.11
N GLY A 667 19.76 72.71 24.31
CA GLY A 667 19.54 73.39 25.59
C GLY A 667 18.07 73.51 25.98
N ARG A 668 17.14 73.44 25.01
CA ARG A 668 15.69 73.53 25.24
C ARG A 668 15.09 72.28 25.87
N GLU A 669 15.79 71.15 25.77
CA GLU A 669 15.37 69.85 26.31
C GLU A 669 16.05 69.54 27.66
N LYS A 670 16.83 70.48 28.20
CA LYS A 670 17.61 70.30 29.42
C LYS A 670 17.18 71.30 30.48
N SER A 671 17.35 70.92 31.74
CA SER A 671 17.24 71.86 32.86
C SER A 671 18.33 72.93 32.77
N ASP A 672 18.20 74.00 33.54
CA ASP A 672 19.27 74.98 33.71
C ASP A 672 20.57 74.26 34.13
N PRO A 673 21.69 74.51 33.42
CA PRO A 673 22.93 73.78 33.66
C PRO A 673 23.55 74.22 34.99
N LEU A 674 23.98 73.25 35.79
CA LEU A 674 24.78 73.46 37.00
C LEU A 674 26.24 73.07 36.74
N THR A 675 27.17 73.79 37.37
CA THR A 675 28.57 73.36 37.46
C THR A 675 28.72 72.16 38.40
N THR A 676 29.84 71.44 38.31
CA THR A 676 30.12 70.31 39.20
C THR A 676 30.17 70.74 40.67
N SER A 677 30.66 71.94 40.95
CA SER A 677 30.79 72.46 42.31
C SER A 677 29.43 72.84 42.90
N GLU A 678 28.54 73.47 42.12
CA GLU A 678 27.15 73.74 42.53
C GLU A 678 26.38 72.45 42.77
N LEU A 679 26.52 71.47 41.87
CA LEU A 679 25.88 70.16 42.03
C LEU A 679 26.43 69.39 43.23
N SER A 680 27.74 69.47 43.48
CA SER A 680 28.39 68.88 44.66
C SER A 680 27.83 69.45 45.96
N LEU A 681 27.66 70.78 46.06
CA LEU A 681 27.08 71.41 47.23
C LEU A 681 25.64 70.93 47.49
N ASN A 682 24.86 70.75 46.42
CA ASN A 682 23.49 70.25 46.50
C ASN A 682 23.41 68.79 46.94
N MET A 683 24.35 67.94 46.51
CA MET A 683 24.31 66.50 46.74
C MET A 683 25.03 66.03 48.00
N SER A 684 26.06 66.76 48.44
CA SER A 684 26.81 66.47 49.66
C SER A 684 27.01 67.76 50.48
N PRO A 685 25.94 68.30 51.10
CA PRO A 685 26.02 69.52 51.88
C PRO A 685 26.97 69.32 53.08
N GLY A 686 28.08 70.07 53.12
CA GLY A 686 29.10 69.95 54.16
C GLY A 686 30.41 69.30 53.72
N TYR A 687 30.52 68.84 52.48
CA TYR A 687 31.81 68.44 51.91
C TYR A 687 32.67 69.67 51.57
N GLU A 688 33.90 69.74 52.08
CA GLU A 688 34.84 70.81 51.76
C GLU A 688 35.49 70.55 50.39
N GLY A 689 34.92 71.11 49.32
CA GLY A 689 35.46 71.02 47.97
C GLY A 689 34.40 70.63 46.93
N ASP A 690 34.84 69.95 45.86
CA ASP A 690 33.97 69.42 44.82
C ASP A 690 33.97 67.90 44.94
N ALA A 691 33.04 67.39 45.75
CA ALA A 691 32.89 65.98 46.11
C ALA A 691 32.75 65.09 44.88
N ILE A 692 32.14 65.60 43.80
CA ILE A 692 31.93 64.86 42.55
C ILE A 692 33.27 64.66 41.84
N LEU A 693 34.04 65.72 41.64
CA LEU A 693 35.33 65.63 40.97
C LEU A 693 36.42 65.00 41.86
N ASP A 694 36.32 65.12 43.18
CA ASP A 694 37.22 64.45 44.12
C ASP A 694 36.97 62.94 44.12
N ALA A 695 35.71 62.50 44.19
CA ALA A 695 35.34 61.09 44.04
C ALA A 695 35.79 60.52 42.68
N TRP A 696 35.62 61.29 41.61
CA TRP A 696 36.05 60.86 40.28
C TRP A 696 37.58 60.65 40.21
N GLY A 697 38.35 61.51 40.90
CA GLY A 697 39.80 61.41 40.98
C GLY A 697 40.34 60.11 41.62
N ASP A 698 39.51 59.41 42.40
CA ASP A 698 39.86 58.14 43.04
C ASP A 698 39.61 56.91 42.14
N ILE A 699 38.92 57.10 41.01
CA ILE A 699 38.61 56.05 40.05
C ILE A 699 39.82 55.81 39.15
N ARG A 700 40.11 54.53 38.86
CA ARG A 700 41.23 54.12 38.01
C ARG A 700 40.72 53.61 36.67
N ILE A 701 41.35 54.05 35.59
CA ILE A 701 41.22 53.39 34.29
C ILE A 701 41.98 52.06 34.35
N VAL A 702 41.30 50.96 34.05
CA VAL A 702 41.84 49.59 34.12
C VAL A 702 41.73 48.89 32.77
N ALA A 703 42.59 47.89 32.58
CA ALA A 703 42.48 46.94 31.47
C ALA A 703 41.74 45.68 31.93
N PHE A 704 40.77 45.21 31.15
CA PHE A 704 40.01 44.00 31.45
C PHE A 704 39.73 43.17 30.19
N ARG A 705 39.44 41.88 30.38
CA ARG A 705 38.95 40.98 29.33
C ARG A 705 37.59 40.45 29.76
N TRP A 706 36.66 40.31 28.82
CA TRP A 706 35.35 39.73 29.13
C TRP A 706 35.51 38.25 29.52
N LEU A 707 34.99 37.86 30.69
CA LEU A 707 35.10 36.47 31.17
C LEU A 707 34.55 35.45 30.17
N ALA A 708 33.46 35.79 29.46
CA ALA A 708 32.92 34.95 28.39
C ALA A 708 33.90 34.78 27.22
N ALA A 709 34.56 35.86 26.80
CA ALA A 709 35.58 35.80 25.74
C ALA A 709 36.82 35.02 26.18
N ILE A 710 37.22 35.09 27.46
CA ILE A 710 38.30 34.26 28.01
C ILE A 710 37.92 32.78 27.94
N ARG A 711 36.70 32.42 28.36
CA ARG A 711 36.23 31.03 28.32
C ARG A 711 36.17 30.48 26.89
N GLU A 712 35.74 31.30 25.93
CA GLU A 712 35.56 30.90 24.53
C GLU A 712 36.89 30.88 23.76
N LYS A 713 37.73 31.91 23.93
CA LYS A 713 38.90 32.17 23.06
C LYS A 713 40.24 32.00 23.75
N GLY A 714 40.26 31.70 25.06
CA GLY A 714 41.48 31.60 25.86
C GLY A 714 42.35 32.86 25.72
N ASP A 715 43.58 32.66 25.29
CA ASP A 715 44.55 33.73 25.06
C ASP A 715 44.19 34.67 23.90
N GLY A 716 43.30 34.25 23.00
CA GLY A 716 42.77 35.07 21.91
C GLY A 716 41.78 36.16 22.35
N ALA A 717 41.39 36.19 23.63
CA ALA A 717 40.50 37.22 24.17
C ALA A 717 41.17 38.60 24.23
N ARG A 718 40.57 39.60 23.56
CA ARG A 718 41.11 40.96 23.45
C ARG A 718 41.01 41.71 24.78
N TRP A 719 42.02 42.54 25.05
CA TRP A 719 42.03 43.51 26.15
C TRP A 719 41.19 44.73 25.81
N HIS A 720 40.40 45.18 26.78
CA HIS A 720 39.58 46.39 26.74
C HIS A 720 40.02 47.34 27.86
N PHE A 721 39.85 48.65 27.66
CA PHE A 721 40.19 49.68 28.65
C PHE A 721 38.92 50.42 29.08
N GLY A 722 38.81 50.73 30.37
CA GLY A 722 37.67 51.47 30.92
C GLY A 722 37.66 51.47 32.43
N VAL A 723 36.48 51.62 33.03
CA VAL A 723 36.26 51.59 34.48
C VAL A 723 35.36 50.41 34.86
N ILE A 724 35.45 49.95 36.11
CA ILE A 724 34.52 48.96 36.67
C ILE A 724 33.37 49.71 37.33
N ALA A 725 32.13 49.41 36.97
CA ALA A 725 30.96 50.16 37.44
C ALA A 725 30.84 50.20 38.98
N GLN A 726 31.14 49.09 39.66
CA GLN A 726 31.14 49.01 41.11
C GLN A 726 32.22 49.89 41.75
N GLN A 727 33.39 50.05 41.11
CA GLN A 727 34.43 50.97 41.59
C GLN A 727 33.93 52.42 41.54
N VAL A 728 33.23 52.79 40.47
CA VAL A 728 32.62 54.13 40.33
C VAL A 728 31.59 54.36 41.44
N ARG A 729 30.69 53.40 41.66
CA ARG A 729 29.70 53.43 42.74
C ARG A 729 30.36 53.66 44.10
N ASP A 730 31.35 52.85 44.43
CA ASP A 730 31.99 52.85 45.75
C ASP A 730 32.79 54.16 45.98
N ALA A 731 33.44 54.69 44.95
CA ALA A 731 34.15 55.96 45.01
C ALA A 731 33.21 57.14 45.30
N PHE A 732 32.07 57.24 44.59
CA PHE A 732 31.09 58.29 44.89
C PHE A 732 30.52 58.17 46.31
N LEU A 733 30.17 56.94 46.73
CA LEU A 733 29.64 56.69 48.08
C LEU A 733 30.62 57.13 49.17
N ALA A 734 31.93 56.91 48.97
CA ALA A 734 32.96 57.29 49.93
C ALA A 734 33.06 58.82 50.14
N HIS A 735 32.64 59.62 49.17
CA HIS A 735 32.60 61.08 49.24
C HIS A 735 31.21 61.62 49.60
N GLY A 736 30.30 60.76 50.07
CA GLY A 736 28.95 61.13 50.47
C GLY A 736 28.01 61.43 49.30
N VAL A 737 28.36 61.02 48.08
CA VAL A 737 27.56 61.24 46.88
C VAL A 737 26.93 59.92 46.43
N ASP A 738 25.62 59.88 46.25
CA ASP A 738 24.97 58.73 45.63
C ASP A 738 25.16 58.75 44.11
N GLY A 739 26.14 57.98 43.63
CA GLY A 739 26.49 57.89 42.22
C GLY A 739 25.38 57.30 41.33
N THR A 740 24.38 56.60 41.88
CA THR A 740 23.25 56.06 41.11
C THR A 740 22.29 57.15 40.63
N ARG A 741 22.40 58.36 41.19
CA ARG A 741 21.68 59.55 40.73
C ARG A 741 22.28 60.18 39.47
N PHE A 742 23.47 59.75 39.05
CA PHE A 742 24.08 60.19 37.81
C PHE A 742 23.75 59.23 36.68
N GLY A 743 23.39 59.79 35.51
CA GLY A 743 23.15 58.99 34.31
C GLY A 743 24.35 58.16 33.83
N LEU A 744 25.55 58.41 34.35
CA LEU A 744 26.77 57.66 34.03
C LEU A 744 26.75 56.23 34.57
N LEU A 745 26.07 55.98 35.70
CA LEU A 745 26.04 54.69 36.39
C LEU A 745 24.66 54.06 36.23
N CYS A 746 24.61 52.88 35.61
CA CYS A 746 23.34 52.18 35.37
C CYS A 746 23.28 50.92 36.26
N TYR A 747 22.13 50.70 36.90
CA TYR A 747 21.84 49.47 37.64
C TYR A 747 20.52 48.91 37.15
N ASP A 748 20.56 47.68 36.65
CA ASP A 748 19.39 46.95 36.17
C ASP A 748 19.25 45.64 36.98
N GLU A 749 18.03 45.30 37.36
CA GLU A 749 17.68 44.08 38.08
C GLU A 749 16.46 43.44 37.42
N TRP A 750 16.45 42.10 37.36
CA TRP A 750 15.38 41.32 36.76
C TRP A 750 15.08 40.08 37.60
N ASP A 751 13.81 39.70 37.61
CA ASP A 751 13.31 38.52 38.31
C ASP A 751 13.59 37.22 37.55
N ASP A 752 13.32 36.09 38.21
CA ASP A 752 13.27 34.79 37.57
C ASP A 752 12.28 34.81 36.40
N LYS A 753 12.72 34.32 35.24
CA LYS A 753 11.83 34.09 34.09
C LYS A 753 11.51 32.61 34.01
N TYR A 754 10.23 32.31 34.14
CA TYR A 754 9.67 30.98 33.96
C TYR A 754 8.88 30.92 32.66
N GLU A 755 9.01 29.82 31.92
CA GLU A 755 8.16 29.52 30.76
C GLU A 755 7.35 28.25 31.05
N PRO A 756 6.06 28.20 30.66
CA PRO A 756 5.21 27.03 30.89
C PRO A 756 5.76 25.84 30.10
N VAL A 757 5.77 24.66 30.72
CA VAL A 757 6.05 23.41 30.00
C VAL A 757 4.77 23.02 29.27
N MET A 758 4.84 22.98 27.94
CA MET A 758 3.74 22.49 27.11
C MET A 758 3.72 20.96 27.13
N ALA A 759 2.55 20.36 27.34
CA ALA A 759 2.35 18.92 27.18
C ALA A 759 1.09 18.65 26.35
N VAL A 760 0.97 17.42 25.87
CA VAL A 760 -0.18 16.96 25.10
C VAL A 760 -1.03 16.07 26.02
N ARG A 761 -2.33 16.33 26.11
CA ARG A 761 -3.30 15.42 26.76
C ARG A 761 -4.36 14.99 25.77
N THR A 762 -4.87 13.78 25.97
CA THR A 762 -6.08 13.34 25.29
C THR A 762 -7.30 13.82 26.08
N ILE A 763 -8.12 14.66 25.47
CA ILE A 763 -9.42 15.07 25.99
C ILE A 763 -10.53 14.34 25.25
N THR A 764 -11.57 13.96 25.97
CA THR A 764 -12.78 13.39 25.38
C THR A 764 -13.80 14.51 25.20
N GLU A 765 -14.05 14.90 23.95
CA GLU A 765 -15.05 15.89 23.59
C GLU A 765 -16.30 15.17 23.09
N VAL A 766 -17.46 15.47 23.68
CA VAL A 766 -18.73 14.91 23.22
C VAL A 766 -19.27 15.80 22.11
N VAL A 767 -19.14 15.33 20.88
CA VAL A 767 -19.75 15.97 19.71
C VAL A 767 -20.92 15.08 19.28
N ASP A 768 -22.13 15.66 19.24
CA ASP A 768 -23.37 14.97 18.83
C ASP A 768 -23.71 13.68 19.62
N GLY A 769 -23.35 13.63 20.91
CA GLY A 769 -23.69 12.53 21.81
C GLY A 769 -22.75 11.32 21.75
N VAL A 770 -21.65 11.42 21.01
CA VAL A 770 -20.57 10.42 20.98
C VAL A 770 -19.30 11.03 21.56
N GLU A 771 -18.65 10.30 22.47
CA GLU A 771 -17.37 10.67 23.08
C GLU A 771 -16.22 10.46 22.09
N ILE A 772 -15.53 11.55 21.70
CA ILE A 772 -14.39 11.52 20.76
C ILE A 772 -13.12 11.96 21.50
N GLU A 773 -12.08 11.12 21.46
CA GLU A 773 -10.78 11.44 22.05
C GLU A 773 -9.91 12.28 21.09
N LYS A 774 -9.47 13.47 21.53
CA LYS A 774 -8.62 14.42 20.78
C LYS A 774 -7.39 14.80 21.60
N GLU A 775 -6.23 14.88 20.95
CA GLU A 775 -5.01 15.39 21.57
C GLU A 775 -5.00 16.93 21.57
N GLU A 776 -4.87 17.55 22.74
CA GLU A 776 -4.78 18.99 22.96
C GLU A 776 -3.41 19.31 23.59
N GLU A 777 -2.66 20.23 22.98
CA GLU A 777 -1.52 20.88 23.63
C GLU A 777 -2.03 21.87 24.67
N TYR A 778 -1.64 21.67 25.93
CA TYR A 778 -2.00 22.53 27.03
C TYR A 778 -0.74 22.95 27.81
N GLU A 779 -0.79 24.15 28.37
CA GLU A 779 0.20 24.57 29.38
C GLU A 779 0.02 23.66 30.60
N THR A 780 1.04 22.88 30.93
CA THR A 780 1.05 22.17 32.21
C THR A 780 1.17 23.17 33.35
N GLU A 781 0.79 22.76 34.57
CA GLU A 781 1.06 23.56 35.77
C GLU A 781 2.58 23.64 36.07
N GLU A 782 3.40 22.87 35.38
CA GLU A 782 4.84 22.87 35.51
C GLU A 782 5.45 24.05 34.74
N ARG A 783 6.26 24.84 35.44
CA ARG A 783 6.97 25.98 34.88
C ARG A 783 8.46 25.72 34.94
N THR A 784 9.14 25.75 33.79
CA THR A 784 10.59 25.61 33.74
C THR A 784 11.24 26.97 33.91
N LEU A 785 12.20 27.06 34.84
CA LEU A 785 13.02 28.24 35.03
C LEU A 785 13.99 28.38 33.84
N VAL A 786 13.63 29.21 32.88
CA VAL A 786 14.47 29.48 31.70
C VAL A 786 15.58 30.49 31.98
N ARG A 787 15.42 31.32 33.03
CA ARG A 787 16.47 32.22 33.48
C ARG A 787 16.30 32.62 34.94
N LYS A 788 17.40 32.57 35.69
CA LYS A 788 17.46 33.03 37.09
C LYS A 788 17.46 34.55 37.20
N ALA A 789 16.87 35.05 38.29
CA ALA A 789 16.92 36.42 38.73
C ALA A 789 18.37 36.88 38.85
N GLY A 790 18.60 38.17 38.61
CA GLY A 790 19.92 38.75 38.70
C GLY A 790 19.92 40.25 38.53
N ASN A 791 21.08 40.84 38.77
CA ASN A 791 21.31 42.26 38.55
C ASN A 791 22.63 42.50 37.83
N ARG A 792 22.79 43.72 37.32
CA ARG A 792 23.97 44.11 36.56
C ARG A 792 24.21 45.61 36.67
N TRP A 793 25.48 45.97 36.80
CA TRP A 793 25.95 47.34 36.72
C TRP A 793 26.51 47.66 35.33
N GLY A 794 26.21 48.85 34.83
CA GLY A 794 26.68 49.38 33.55
C GLY A 794 27.24 50.80 33.69
N ILE A 795 27.99 51.24 32.67
CA ILE A 795 28.59 52.57 32.61
C ILE A 795 28.32 53.21 31.24
N ARG A 796 27.93 54.48 31.24
CA ARG A 796 27.92 55.32 30.03
C ARG A 796 29.29 55.99 29.86
N ALA A 797 30.13 55.36 29.05
CA ALA A 797 31.54 55.71 28.92
C ALA A 797 31.78 57.15 28.42
N ASP A 798 30.89 57.68 27.59
CA ASP A 798 30.94 59.07 27.12
C ASP A 798 30.79 60.08 28.28
N GLN A 799 29.87 59.84 29.21
CA GLN A 799 29.72 60.69 30.40
C GLN A 799 30.94 60.62 31.32
N CYS A 800 31.53 59.43 31.46
CA CYS A 800 32.80 59.27 32.18
C CYS A 800 33.93 60.10 31.55
N LEU A 801 34.01 60.15 30.22
CA LEU A 801 35.02 60.97 29.54
C LEU A 801 34.78 62.47 29.71
N TRP A 802 33.53 62.93 29.72
CA TRP A 802 33.20 64.32 30.03
C TRP A 802 33.60 64.70 31.46
N LEU A 803 33.33 63.81 32.42
CA LEU A 803 33.67 64.04 33.82
C LEU A 803 35.19 63.98 34.05
N GLU A 804 35.88 63.03 33.42
CA GLU A 804 37.35 62.97 33.39
C GLU A 804 37.93 64.27 32.81
N SER A 805 37.36 64.78 31.71
CA SER A 805 37.81 66.06 31.13
C SER A 805 37.64 67.23 32.09
N ALA A 806 36.53 67.29 32.83
CA ALA A 806 36.31 68.31 33.86
C ALA A 806 37.30 68.16 35.04
N TYR A 807 37.53 66.93 35.50
CA TYR A 807 38.54 66.63 36.51
C TYR A 807 39.94 67.06 36.07
N LEU A 808 40.33 66.71 34.85
CA LEU A 808 41.62 67.06 34.27
C LEU A 808 41.79 68.59 34.16
N ARG A 809 40.77 69.31 33.69
CA ARG A 809 40.79 70.79 33.66
C ARG A 809 41.03 71.38 35.05
N ARG A 810 40.23 70.96 36.04
CA ARG A 810 40.41 71.38 37.44
C ARG A 810 41.81 71.04 37.98
N ARG A 811 42.32 69.86 37.64
CA ARG A 811 43.65 69.41 38.08
C ARG A 811 44.75 70.25 37.43
N ILE A 812 44.64 70.57 36.14
CA ILE A 812 45.54 71.46 35.42
C ILE A 812 45.51 72.85 36.05
N GLU A 813 44.34 73.44 36.27
CA GLU A 813 44.19 74.74 36.93
C GLU A 813 44.84 74.76 38.31
N LYS A 814 44.64 73.72 39.13
CA LYS A 814 45.32 73.59 40.44
C LYS A 814 46.84 73.50 40.31
N ILE A 815 47.34 72.80 39.28
CA ILE A 815 48.78 72.68 39.02
C ILE A 815 49.34 74.03 38.54
N GLU A 816 48.70 74.70 37.59
CA GLU A 816 49.08 76.02 37.08
C GLU A 816 49.09 77.06 38.19
N LEU A 817 48.06 77.08 39.05
CA LEU A 817 48.01 77.97 40.22
C LEU A 817 49.16 77.68 41.19
N ARG A 818 49.46 76.41 41.44
CA ARG A 818 50.59 76.02 42.29
C ARG A 818 51.93 76.41 41.65
N LEU A 819 52.08 76.23 40.34
CA LEU A 819 53.26 76.65 39.58
C LEU A 819 53.44 78.16 39.65
N ALA A 820 52.39 78.95 39.42
CA ALA A 820 52.44 80.40 39.54
C ALA A 820 52.82 80.86 40.97
N ILE A 821 52.30 80.18 42.00
CA ILE A 821 52.72 80.43 43.39
C ILE A 821 54.21 80.10 43.57
N MET A 822 54.68 78.95 43.09
CA MET A 822 56.08 78.54 43.19
C MET A 822 57.01 79.48 42.39
N GLU A 823 56.62 79.92 41.21
CA GLU A 823 57.34 80.90 40.37
C GLU A 823 57.43 82.26 41.07
N ASN A 824 56.33 82.76 41.65
CA ASN A 824 56.34 83.98 42.46
C ASN A 824 57.21 83.85 43.72
N MET A 825 57.29 82.65 44.33
CA MET A 825 58.21 82.37 45.45
C MET A 825 59.68 82.30 45.01
N LEU A 826 59.95 81.92 43.76
CA LEU A 826 61.31 81.82 43.20
C LEU A 826 61.82 83.15 42.60
N ASN A 827 60.92 84.04 42.15
CA ASN A 827 61.24 85.38 41.63
C ASN A 827 60.42 86.49 42.33
N PRO A 828 60.73 86.86 43.58
CA PRO A 828 59.93 87.82 44.36
C PRO A 828 60.08 89.31 43.94
N SER A 829 60.70 89.62 42.78
CA SER A 829 61.04 91.00 42.38
C SER A 829 60.84 91.31 40.88
N ALA A 830 59.84 90.68 40.26
CA ALA A 830 59.24 91.14 38.99
C ALA A 830 57.84 91.71 39.24
#